data_AF-A0A9E5S7S8-F1
#
_entry.id   AF-A0A9E5S7S8-F1
#
_cell.length_a   1.000
_cell.length_b   1.000
_cell.length_c   1.000
_cell.angle_alpha   90.00
_cell.angle_beta   90.00
_cell.angle_gamma   90.00
#
_symmetry.space_group_name_H-M   'P 1'
#
loop_
_entity.id
_entity.type
_entity.pdbx_description
1 polymer ?
#
loop_
_entity_poly.entity_id
_entity_poly.type
_entity_poly.pdbx_seq_one_letter_code
_entity_poly.pdbx_strand_id
1 'polypeptide(L)'
;METSEFLLKVYGTLHGGYLSVTTLEKDGKARTKWFDFGQLDEMAAYAVESGKTYNTYFGVNPRVKNLGEHLRGSNKDIAAVIGTYTDFDIKGDAHKEKNLPETKEELMAFLMSLPKVPTAIVESGNGIHTYWLFDEIYYIRNESDRVYAERILKGWESFVKEEAFREYGWKFDSVSDLPRMLRAVGTLNHKTAELPVCKVTSFSENRFSPSDFDEYTSVQPVKKSAGSTETDSFALMGTGSGRDLIESCVFLQHCRDDAENLPEPVWYAAITNLAQTADGESVIHEISSPYPGYTHAETQRKYIHAAQENKPVTCEYIKNHLRFNCGRDCGVKTPVTLVHTEKQAESAWEKPIPFDECSLPEFPVDALPKVIADYVVALAESTQTPVDMAASSALPVISVCIQGKYKVRAKADWYEPVNTFVLNIMEPSERKSAVENAMVRPINKFESEINTQNAAEIESSKMRGRIMERRQKALEDQAAKGKDVKAELDSIVQEITAHREKKPLRLYVDDVTTEKLTQVLSDNDGRAAILSTEGGIFDTLAGIYTRNVNIDVILKGYSGDCIKVDRIGRCSESVMDPALTILLMAQPSVLSGLMKNDTFRGRGLTARFLYCIPASYVGSRKYRSAPVPDEVSRAYEIQIRNMLEDEYSNEPEIITLSPESDRMIETFAGELEPKLKEEYSDISDWAGKLIGNTHRIAGLLCRASVFRSHDFLDVPEPLVIDAATMANAIRIARYFISHAKAAFSLMGADNTIKQSKYVLNAIKNSGLAEFNKRDIMRLCRSFKKADDLQPVLDHLVDYGYIAIKESGIYSGKGRPPAQSYIVNPCIYENETAC
;
A
#
# COMPACT_ATOMS: atom_id res chain seq x y z
N MET A 1 -36.70 -26.90 6.23
CA MET A 1 -36.62 -25.47 5.89
C MET A 1 -36.99 -25.35 4.43
N GLU A 2 -38.05 -24.61 4.15
CA GLU A 2 -38.52 -24.34 2.79
C GLU A 2 -37.60 -23.35 2.07
N THR A 3 -37.61 -23.34 0.73
CA THR A 3 -36.72 -22.47 -0.06
C THR A 3 -36.94 -20.98 0.25
N SER A 4 -38.18 -20.54 0.41
CA SER A 4 -38.51 -19.15 0.76
C SER A 4 -38.02 -18.77 2.15
N GLU A 5 -38.16 -19.67 3.13
CA GLU A 5 -37.66 -19.49 4.50
C GLU A 5 -36.12 -19.35 4.51
N PHE A 6 -35.42 -20.17 3.73
CA PHE A 6 -33.97 -20.08 3.59
C PHE A 6 -33.54 -18.73 2.99
N LEU A 7 -34.16 -18.33 1.86
CA LEU A 7 -33.84 -17.05 1.22
C LEU A 7 -34.13 -15.85 2.13
N LEU A 8 -35.22 -15.89 2.89
CA LEU A 8 -35.54 -14.84 3.86
C LEU A 8 -34.52 -14.77 4.99
N LYS A 9 -34.06 -15.91 5.53
CA LYS A 9 -33.04 -15.92 6.59
C LYS A 9 -31.66 -15.48 6.10
N VAL A 10 -31.35 -15.66 4.82
CA VAL A 10 -30.06 -15.29 4.21
C VAL A 10 -30.05 -13.83 3.73
N TYR A 11 -31.15 -13.37 3.14
CA TYR A 11 -31.24 -12.07 2.46
C TYR A 11 -32.23 -11.08 3.09
N GLY A 12 -32.88 -11.42 4.21
CA GLY A 12 -33.97 -10.62 4.79
C GLY A 12 -33.57 -9.21 5.23
N THR A 13 -32.28 -8.93 5.36
CA THR A 13 -31.71 -7.61 5.70
C THR A 13 -31.13 -6.87 4.49
N LEU A 14 -31.34 -7.37 3.26
CA LEU A 14 -30.85 -6.76 2.03
C LEU A 14 -31.66 -5.51 1.63
N HIS A 15 -30.95 -4.44 1.29
CA HIS A 15 -31.47 -3.16 0.87
C HIS A 15 -30.93 -2.85 -0.54
N GLY A 16 -31.56 -3.44 -1.55
CA GLY A 16 -31.24 -3.23 -2.96
C GLY A 16 -30.26 -4.24 -3.57
N GLY A 17 -30.30 -4.32 -4.90
CA GLY A 17 -29.52 -5.28 -5.71
C GLY A 17 -30.38 -6.41 -6.28
N TYR A 18 -29.79 -7.17 -7.19
CA TYR A 18 -30.45 -8.26 -7.92
C TYR A 18 -29.84 -9.62 -7.58
N LEU A 19 -30.69 -10.59 -7.26
CA LEU A 19 -30.36 -12.00 -7.12
C LEU A 19 -30.68 -12.75 -8.40
N SER A 20 -30.00 -13.86 -8.65
CA SER A 20 -30.14 -14.62 -9.89
C SER A 20 -30.42 -16.09 -9.63
N VAL A 21 -31.32 -16.69 -10.43
CA VAL A 21 -31.48 -18.14 -10.54
C VAL A 21 -31.07 -18.56 -11.95
N THR A 22 -30.11 -19.48 -12.06
CA THR A 22 -29.62 -19.99 -13.35
C THR A 22 -29.94 -21.47 -13.50
N THR A 23 -30.58 -21.82 -14.61
CA THR A 23 -30.87 -23.19 -15.02
C THR A 23 -29.89 -23.64 -16.09
N LEU A 24 -29.46 -24.90 -16.03
CA LEU A 24 -28.77 -25.57 -17.13
C LEU A 24 -29.79 -26.38 -17.92
N GLU A 25 -30.19 -25.87 -19.09
CA GLU A 25 -31.22 -26.48 -19.92
C GLU A 25 -30.67 -27.65 -20.75
N LYS A 26 -31.60 -28.46 -21.32
CA LYS A 26 -31.27 -29.67 -22.08
C LYS A 26 -30.52 -29.39 -23.39
N ASP A 27 -30.54 -28.15 -23.88
CA ASP A 27 -29.76 -27.70 -25.03
C ASP A 27 -28.31 -27.32 -24.66
N GLY A 28 -27.93 -27.51 -23.39
CA GLY A 28 -26.60 -27.20 -22.86
C GLY A 28 -26.37 -25.72 -22.55
N LYS A 29 -27.39 -24.86 -22.72
CA LYS A 29 -27.27 -23.42 -22.43
C LYS A 29 -27.68 -23.11 -21.01
N ALA A 30 -26.94 -22.18 -20.40
CA ALA A 30 -27.31 -21.58 -19.13
C ALA A 30 -28.31 -20.44 -19.37
N ARG A 31 -29.42 -20.44 -18.64
CA ARG A 31 -30.37 -19.32 -18.62
C ARG A 31 -30.52 -18.76 -17.22
N THR A 32 -30.34 -17.46 -17.09
CA THR A 32 -30.35 -16.74 -15.82
C THR A 32 -31.59 -15.86 -15.76
N LYS A 33 -32.39 -16.03 -14.71
CA LYS A 33 -33.49 -15.13 -14.37
C LYS A 33 -33.11 -14.30 -13.15
N TRP A 34 -33.35 -13.01 -13.23
CA TRP A 34 -33.01 -12.04 -12.18
C TRP A 34 -34.25 -11.65 -11.39
N PHE A 35 -34.06 -11.47 -10.09
CA PHE A 35 -35.09 -11.13 -9.13
C PHE A 35 -34.58 -9.97 -8.27
N ASP A 36 -35.43 -8.98 -8.05
CA ASP A 36 -35.20 -7.97 -7.02
C ASP A 36 -35.38 -8.59 -5.62
N PHE A 37 -34.82 -7.98 -4.59
CA PHE A 37 -35.00 -8.44 -3.20
C PHE A 37 -36.48 -8.43 -2.75
N GLY A 38 -37.32 -7.60 -3.34
CA GLY A 38 -38.77 -7.63 -3.11
C GLY A 38 -39.47 -8.90 -3.64
N GLN A 39 -38.76 -9.72 -4.43
CA GLN A 39 -39.31 -10.88 -5.15
C GLN A 39 -38.76 -12.22 -4.66
N LEU A 40 -38.31 -12.33 -3.40
CA LEU A 40 -37.72 -13.57 -2.87
C LEU A 40 -38.68 -14.78 -2.93
N ASP A 41 -39.98 -14.58 -2.71
CA ASP A 41 -40.98 -15.66 -2.83
C ASP A 41 -41.16 -16.12 -4.27
N GLU A 42 -41.15 -15.18 -5.23
CA GLU A 42 -41.18 -15.51 -6.67
C GLU A 42 -39.90 -16.23 -7.11
N MET A 43 -38.75 -15.82 -6.57
CA MET A 43 -37.46 -16.47 -6.79
C MET A 43 -37.47 -17.91 -6.26
N ALA A 44 -37.99 -18.12 -5.05
CA ALA A 44 -38.12 -19.44 -4.45
C ALA A 44 -39.01 -20.37 -5.29
N ALA A 45 -40.20 -19.88 -5.68
CA ALA A 45 -41.14 -20.63 -6.51
C ALA A 45 -40.52 -20.99 -7.87
N TYR A 46 -39.86 -20.03 -8.52
CA TYR A 46 -39.20 -20.26 -9.80
C TYR A 46 -38.06 -21.27 -9.70
N ALA A 47 -37.23 -21.19 -8.65
CA ALA A 47 -36.13 -22.11 -8.44
C ALA A 47 -36.62 -23.56 -8.27
N VAL A 48 -37.64 -23.78 -7.41
CA VAL A 48 -38.21 -25.11 -7.17
C VAL A 48 -38.88 -25.67 -8.42
N GLU A 49 -39.67 -24.86 -9.14
CA GLU A 49 -40.34 -25.31 -10.35
C GLU A 49 -39.35 -25.67 -11.46
N SER A 50 -38.35 -24.82 -11.69
CA SER A 50 -37.29 -25.08 -12.66
C SER A 50 -36.44 -26.30 -12.27
N GLY A 51 -36.21 -26.47 -10.96
CA GLY A 51 -35.46 -27.58 -10.37
C GLY A 51 -36.07 -28.96 -10.61
N LYS A 52 -37.36 -29.06 -10.94
CA LYS A 52 -37.99 -30.33 -11.34
C LYS A 52 -37.45 -30.87 -12.67
N THR A 53 -37.00 -29.97 -13.54
CA THR A 53 -36.62 -30.30 -14.92
C THR A 53 -35.14 -30.09 -15.20
N TYR A 54 -34.51 -29.12 -14.52
CA TYR A 54 -33.15 -28.67 -14.83
C TYR A 54 -32.26 -28.59 -13.59
N ASN A 55 -30.94 -28.74 -13.79
CA ASN A 55 -29.98 -28.37 -12.75
C ASN A 55 -30.07 -26.86 -12.51
N THR A 56 -30.45 -26.48 -11.30
CA THR A 56 -30.79 -25.10 -10.95
C THR A 56 -29.88 -24.57 -9.85
N TYR A 57 -29.33 -23.38 -10.06
CA TYR A 57 -28.36 -22.72 -9.19
C TYR A 57 -28.83 -21.30 -8.89
N PHE A 58 -28.31 -20.70 -7.82
CA PHE A 58 -28.53 -19.29 -7.53
C PHE A 58 -27.20 -18.57 -7.25
N GLY A 59 -27.18 -17.27 -7.53
CA GLY A 59 -26.04 -16.41 -7.21
C GLY A 59 -26.05 -16.07 -5.72
N VAL A 60 -24.94 -16.34 -5.04
CA VAL A 60 -24.85 -16.19 -3.58
C VAL A 60 -24.83 -14.73 -3.17
N ASN A 61 -24.08 -13.90 -3.89
CA ASN A 61 -23.98 -12.47 -3.60
C ASN A 61 -24.85 -11.64 -4.58
N PRO A 62 -25.53 -10.59 -4.10
CA PRO A 62 -26.36 -9.71 -4.94
C PRO A 62 -25.53 -8.86 -5.90
N ARG A 63 -26.12 -8.52 -7.06
CA ARG A 63 -25.48 -7.72 -8.11
C ARG A 63 -26.06 -6.31 -8.19
N VAL A 64 -25.27 -5.36 -8.66
CA VAL A 64 -25.68 -3.94 -8.78
C VAL A 64 -26.80 -3.72 -9.80
N LYS A 65 -26.92 -4.59 -10.81
CA LYS A 65 -27.92 -4.49 -11.87
C LYS A 65 -28.32 -5.86 -12.41
N ASN A 66 -29.48 -5.92 -13.06
CA ASN A 66 -29.87 -7.05 -13.90
C ASN A 66 -28.98 -7.10 -15.16
N LEU A 67 -28.30 -8.22 -15.38
CA LEU A 67 -27.34 -8.40 -16.49
C LEU A 67 -27.93 -9.16 -17.70
N GLY A 68 -29.23 -9.47 -17.68
CA GLY A 68 -29.91 -10.21 -18.74
C GLY A 68 -29.76 -11.73 -18.64
N GLU A 69 -30.35 -12.44 -19.61
CA GLU A 69 -30.66 -13.88 -19.50
C GLU A 69 -29.48 -14.84 -19.65
N HIS A 70 -28.31 -14.35 -20.06
CA HIS A 70 -27.15 -15.18 -20.39
C HIS A 70 -25.88 -14.81 -19.61
N LEU A 71 -25.92 -13.76 -18.80
CA LEU A 71 -24.77 -13.28 -18.05
C LEU A 71 -24.94 -13.59 -16.57
N ARG A 72 -23.91 -14.17 -15.96
CA ARG A 72 -23.86 -14.47 -14.51
C ARG A 72 -23.26 -13.33 -13.66
N GLY A 73 -22.62 -12.37 -14.31
CA GLY A 73 -21.85 -11.30 -13.67
C GLY A 73 -20.40 -11.67 -13.33
N SER A 74 -19.57 -10.64 -13.20
CA SER A 74 -18.16 -10.69 -12.79
C SER A 74 -17.98 -10.15 -11.36
N ASN A 75 -16.76 -10.17 -10.82
CA ASN A 75 -16.47 -9.58 -9.51
C ASN A 75 -16.92 -8.11 -9.43
N LYS A 76 -16.82 -7.35 -10.53
CA LYS A 76 -17.16 -5.92 -10.62
C LYS A 76 -18.66 -5.65 -10.45
N ASP A 77 -19.50 -6.63 -10.78
CA ASP A 77 -20.96 -6.49 -10.76
C ASP A 77 -21.56 -6.76 -9.36
N ILE A 78 -20.76 -7.16 -8.38
CA ILE A 78 -21.20 -7.52 -7.03
C ILE A 78 -21.48 -6.26 -6.21
N ALA A 79 -22.69 -6.19 -5.65
CA ALA A 79 -23.17 -5.06 -4.85
C ALA A 79 -22.87 -5.25 -3.36
N ALA A 80 -22.94 -6.48 -2.87
CA ALA A 80 -22.73 -6.77 -1.46
C ALA A 80 -22.32 -8.23 -1.25
N VAL A 81 -21.80 -8.53 -0.07
CA VAL A 81 -21.40 -9.86 0.38
C VAL A 81 -22.18 -10.22 1.65
N ILE A 82 -22.83 -11.37 1.61
CA ILE A 82 -23.73 -11.84 2.69
C ILE A 82 -23.02 -12.67 3.77
N GLY A 83 -21.78 -13.05 3.53
CA GLY A 83 -21.00 -13.96 4.37
C GLY A 83 -19.93 -14.68 3.57
N THR A 84 -19.18 -15.56 4.24
CA THR A 84 -18.29 -16.51 3.57
C THR A 84 -19.03 -17.82 3.28
N TYR A 85 -18.59 -18.54 2.26
CA TYR A 85 -19.20 -19.80 1.85
C TYR A 85 -18.16 -20.73 1.23
N THR A 86 -18.40 -22.04 1.39
CA THR A 86 -17.53 -23.08 0.83
C THR A 86 -18.37 -24.25 0.36
N ASP A 87 -17.99 -24.85 -0.77
CA ASP A 87 -18.59 -26.05 -1.36
C ASP A 87 -17.62 -27.22 -1.17
N PHE A 88 -18.11 -28.31 -0.59
CA PHE A 88 -17.34 -29.49 -0.23
C PHE A 88 -17.90 -30.71 -0.97
N ASP A 89 -17.07 -31.31 -1.82
CA ASP A 89 -17.40 -32.54 -2.52
C ASP A 89 -17.19 -33.77 -1.65
N ILE A 90 -18.03 -34.79 -1.84
CA ILE A 90 -17.90 -36.08 -1.14
C ILE A 90 -17.50 -37.13 -2.16
N LYS A 91 -16.64 -38.06 -1.75
CA LYS A 91 -16.10 -39.10 -2.64
C LYS A 91 -17.23 -39.89 -3.30
N GLY A 92 -17.23 -39.93 -4.63
CA GLY A 92 -18.21 -40.64 -5.43
C GLY A 92 -17.91 -40.55 -6.92
N ASP A 93 -18.64 -41.31 -7.74
CA ASP A 93 -18.41 -41.44 -9.20
C ASP A 93 -18.56 -40.13 -9.98
N ALA A 94 -19.10 -39.08 -9.36
CA ALA A 94 -19.30 -37.76 -9.95
C ALA A 94 -18.04 -36.86 -9.94
N HIS A 95 -16.97 -37.24 -9.23
CA HIS A 95 -15.81 -36.38 -8.97
C HIS A 95 -14.47 -37.03 -9.33
N LYS A 96 -13.55 -36.25 -9.91
CA LYS A 96 -12.23 -36.74 -10.37
C LYS A 96 -11.17 -36.80 -9.26
N GLU A 97 -11.36 -36.06 -8.15
CA GLU A 97 -10.45 -36.03 -7.01
C GLU A 97 -10.68 -37.25 -6.11
N LYS A 98 -9.58 -37.88 -5.66
CA LYS A 98 -9.63 -39.14 -4.90
C LYS A 98 -9.46 -38.93 -3.40
N ASN A 99 -8.96 -37.77 -3.00
CA ASN A 99 -8.73 -37.40 -1.60
C ASN A 99 -9.89 -36.56 -1.08
N LEU A 100 -11.07 -37.18 -0.95
CA LEU A 100 -12.31 -36.57 -0.47
C LEU A 100 -12.88 -37.40 0.70
N PRO A 101 -13.76 -36.83 1.55
CA PRO A 101 -14.47 -37.56 2.61
C PRO A 101 -15.22 -38.78 2.05
N GLU A 102 -15.22 -39.91 2.77
CA GLU A 102 -15.91 -41.12 2.31
C GLU A 102 -17.40 -41.07 2.64
N THR A 103 -17.78 -40.36 3.71
CA THR A 103 -19.16 -40.24 4.17
C THR A 103 -19.53 -38.79 4.48
N LYS A 104 -20.84 -38.49 4.48
CA LYS A 104 -21.33 -37.14 4.84
C LYS A 104 -21.10 -36.86 6.33
N GLU A 105 -21.19 -37.89 7.14
CA GLU A 105 -21.05 -37.85 8.59
C GLU A 105 -19.65 -37.39 9.02
N GLU A 106 -18.61 -37.86 8.33
CA GLU A 106 -17.22 -37.41 8.54
C GLU A 106 -17.04 -35.92 8.23
N LEU A 107 -17.56 -35.48 7.09
CA LEU A 107 -17.50 -34.06 6.70
C LEU A 107 -18.28 -33.19 7.68
N MET A 108 -19.45 -33.64 8.15
CA MET A 108 -20.24 -32.94 9.15
C MET A 108 -19.50 -32.82 10.49
N ALA A 109 -18.81 -33.87 10.94
CA ALA A 109 -18.02 -33.83 12.16
C ALA A 109 -16.88 -32.79 12.07
N PHE A 110 -16.18 -32.75 10.93
CA PHE A 110 -15.16 -31.73 10.65
C PHE A 110 -15.74 -30.31 10.64
N LEU A 111 -16.87 -30.08 9.96
CA LEU A 111 -17.49 -28.76 9.91
C LEU A 111 -17.91 -28.25 11.30
N MET A 112 -18.25 -29.16 12.22
CA MET A 112 -18.58 -28.83 13.60
C MET A 112 -17.35 -28.68 14.51
N SER A 113 -16.16 -29.13 14.08
CA SER A 113 -14.90 -28.93 14.83
C SER A 113 -14.22 -27.61 14.50
N LEU A 114 -14.64 -26.92 13.43
CA LEU A 114 -14.08 -25.64 13.01
C LEU A 114 -14.21 -24.56 14.11
N PRO A 115 -13.22 -23.65 14.25
CA PRO A 115 -13.27 -22.54 15.20
C PRO A 115 -14.52 -21.66 15.07
N LYS A 116 -15.04 -21.55 13.84
CA LYS A 116 -16.33 -20.92 13.56
C LYS A 116 -17.23 -21.97 12.91
N VAL A 117 -18.26 -22.39 13.65
CA VAL A 117 -19.26 -23.34 13.16
C VAL A 117 -20.14 -22.66 12.10
N PRO A 118 -20.43 -23.30 10.94
CA PRO A 118 -21.27 -22.72 9.90
C PRO A 118 -22.65 -22.28 10.40
N THR A 119 -23.10 -21.13 9.91
CA THR A 119 -24.48 -20.64 10.10
C THR A 119 -25.48 -21.57 9.42
N ALA A 120 -25.22 -21.96 8.18
CA ALA A 120 -26.10 -22.86 7.44
C ALA A 120 -25.29 -23.96 6.73
N ILE A 121 -25.86 -25.17 6.74
CA ILE A 121 -25.30 -26.34 6.07
C ILE A 121 -26.38 -26.90 5.14
N VAL A 122 -26.02 -27.06 3.87
CA VAL A 122 -26.93 -27.49 2.82
C VAL A 122 -26.33 -28.66 2.07
N GLU A 123 -27.07 -29.78 2.06
CA GLU A 123 -26.73 -30.92 1.23
C GLU A 123 -27.14 -30.62 -0.22
N SER A 124 -26.19 -30.66 -1.15
CA SER A 124 -26.42 -30.42 -2.59
C SER A 124 -26.68 -31.71 -3.39
N GLY A 125 -26.70 -32.85 -2.69
CA GLY A 125 -26.79 -34.20 -3.26
C GLY A 125 -25.45 -34.93 -3.23
N ASN A 126 -24.46 -34.41 -3.98
CA ASN A 126 -23.13 -35.01 -4.14
C ASN A 126 -22.04 -34.35 -3.27
N GLY A 127 -22.45 -33.45 -2.38
CA GLY A 127 -21.58 -32.61 -1.56
C GLY A 127 -22.40 -31.80 -0.57
N ILE A 128 -21.71 -30.92 0.15
CA ILE A 128 -22.26 -30.01 1.13
C ILE A 128 -21.72 -28.62 0.85
N HIS A 129 -22.59 -27.61 0.71
CA HIS A 129 -22.14 -26.23 0.78
C HIS A 129 -22.58 -25.58 2.09
N THR A 130 -21.72 -24.71 2.59
CA THR A 130 -21.80 -24.09 3.92
C THR A 130 -21.79 -22.57 3.81
N TYR A 131 -22.39 -21.92 4.80
CA TYR A 131 -22.47 -20.46 4.89
C TYR A 131 -22.09 -20.02 6.30
N TRP A 132 -21.23 -19.01 6.41
CA TRP A 132 -21.01 -18.22 7.63
C TRP A 132 -21.55 -16.83 7.35
N LEU A 133 -22.81 -16.61 7.72
CA LEU A 133 -23.55 -15.39 7.36
C LEU A 133 -23.11 -14.23 8.25
N PHE A 134 -23.02 -13.05 7.65
CA PHE A 134 -22.70 -11.86 8.41
C PHE A 134 -23.89 -11.36 9.23
N ASP A 135 -23.62 -10.71 10.36
CA ASP A 135 -24.63 -10.03 11.18
C ASP A 135 -25.28 -8.86 10.42
N GLU A 136 -24.49 -8.14 9.63
CA GLU A 136 -24.94 -7.15 8.65
C GLU A 136 -24.37 -7.46 7.25
N ILE A 137 -25.16 -7.16 6.21
CA ILE A 137 -24.70 -7.34 4.83
C ILE A 137 -23.59 -6.35 4.51
N TYR A 138 -22.47 -6.86 4.00
CA TYR A 138 -21.30 -6.06 3.67
C TYR A 138 -21.43 -5.48 2.26
N TYR A 139 -21.84 -4.22 2.13
CA TYR A 139 -21.99 -3.54 0.84
C TYR A 139 -20.63 -3.09 0.27
N ILE A 140 -20.40 -3.38 -1.00
CA ILE A 140 -19.22 -2.94 -1.75
C ILE A 140 -19.50 -1.55 -2.32
N ARG A 141 -18.87 -0.51 -1.75
CA ARG A 141 -19.08 0.89 -2.17
C ARG A 141 -17.95 1.40 -3.06
N ASN A 142 -16.77 0.82 -2.92
CA ASN A 142 -15.56 1.19 -3.66
C ASN A 142 -14.68 -0.05 -3.90
N GLU A 143 -13.53 0.15 -4.55
CA GLU A 143 -12.63 -0.95 -4.87
C GLU A 143 -11.92 -1.52 -3.63
N SER A 144 -11.64 -0.70 -2.60
CA SER A 144 -11.08 -1.21 -1.34
C SER A 144 -12.02 -2.17 -0.61
N ASP A 145 -13.34 -1.93 -0.63
CA ASP A 145 -14.33 -2.82 -0.05
C ASP A 145 -14.37 -4.15 -0.80
N ARG A 146 -14.22 -4.11 -2.14
CA ARG A 146 -14.16 -5.30 -2.99
C ARG A 146 -12.92 -6.13 -2.66
N VAL A 147 -11.76 -5.49 -2.59
CA VAL A 147 -10.48 -6.14 -2.23
C VAL A 147 -10.56 -6.78 -0.84
N TYR A 148 -11.14 -6.08 0.13
CA TYR A 148 -11.33 -6.60 1.49
C TYR A 148 -12.25 -7.82 1.52
N ALA A 149 -13.40 -7.76 0.83
CA ALA A 149 -14.31 -8.89 0.73
C ALA A 149 -13.68 -10.11 0.04
N GLU A 150 -12.93 -9.90 -1.05
CA GLU A 150 -12.17 -10.98 -1.69
C GLU A 150 -11.16 -11.62 -0.74
N ARG A 151 -10.48 -10.79 0.06
CA ARG A 151 -9.46 -11.25 1.02
C ARG A 151 -10.09 -12.11 2.11
N ILE A 152 -11.24 -11.72 2.65
CA ILE A 152 -11.97 -12.50 3.67
C ILE A 152 -12.42 -13.85 3.10
N LEU A 153 -13.05 -13.86 1.91
CA LEU A 153 -13.53 -15.10 1.28
C LEU A 153 -12.36 -16.06 1.01
N LYS A 154 -11.26 -15.56 0.43
CA LYS A 154 -10.07 -16.37 0.14
C LYS A 154 -9.37 -16.84 1.40
N GLY A 155 -9.22 -15.98 2.41
CA GLY A 155 -8.54 -16.30 3.67
C GLY A 155 -9.28 -17.39 4.45
N TRP A 156 -10.58 -17.22 4.66
CA TRP A 156 -11.40 -18.21 5.36
C TRP A 156 -11.47 -19.55 4.62
N GLU A 157 -11.68 -19.54 3.29
CA GLU A 157 -11.68 -20.76 2.49
C GLU A 157 -10.33 -21.50 2.59
N SER A 158 -9.22 -20.76 2.52
CA SER A 158 -7.87 -21.34 2.59
C SER A 158 -7.65 -22.01 3.95
N PHE A 159 -8.00 -21.32 5.04
CA PHE A 159 -7.91 -21.87 6.39
C PHE A 159 -8.70 -23.18 6.52
N VAL A 160 -9.99 -23.19 6.14
CA VAL A 160 -10.84 -24.37 6.28
C VAL A 160 -10.30 -25.55 5.46
N LYS A 161 -9.76 -25.29 4.26
CA LYS A 161 -9.16 -26.36 3.44
C LYS A 161 -7.83 -26.85 3.97
N GLU A 162 -7.02 -25.97 4.54
CA GLU A 162 -5.76 -26.37 5.18
C GLU A 162 -6.01 -27.24 6.41
N GLU A 163 -7.01 -26.92 7.23
CA GLU A 163 -7.42 -27.79 8.35
C GLU A 163 -7.92 -29.15 7.85
N ALA A 164 -8.78 -29.18 6.83
CA ALA A 164 -9.26 -30.43 6.25
C ALA A 164 -8.12 -31.28 5.66
N PHE A 165 -7.13 -30.64 5.02
CA PHE A 165 -5.96 -31.32 4.48
C PHE A 165 -5.03 -31.82 5.60
N ARG A 166 -4.85 -31.03 6.67
CA ARG A 166 -3.96 -31.38 7.79
C ARG A 166 -4.53 -32.54 8.61
N GLU A 167 -5.82 -32.52 8.91
CA GLU A 167 -6.46 -33.50 9.79
C GLU A 167 -6.84 -34.80 9.04
N TYR A 168 -7.34 -34.67 7.80
CA TYR A 168 -7.89 -35.80 7.06
C TYR A 168 -7.25 -36.04 5.69
N GLY A 169 -6.33 -35.18 5.24
CA GLY A 169 -5.71 -35.29 3.91
C GLY A 169 -6.62 -34.88 2.75
N TRP A 170 -7.80 -34.33 3.02
CA TRP A 170 -8.80 -33.98 2.01
C TRP A 170 -8.39 -32.77 1.17
N LYS A 171 -8.79 -32.78 -0.10
CA LYS A 171 -8.51 -31.70 -1.06
C LYS A 171 -9.79 -31.27 -1.76
N PHE A 172 -10.13 -30.00 -1.61
CA PHE A 172 -11.32 -29.39 -2.19
C PHE A 172 -10.95 -28.30 -3.21
N ASP A 173 -11.76 -28.14 -4.26
CA ASP A 173 -11.62 -27.10 -5.28
C ASP A 173 -11.99 -25.71 -4.76
N SER A 174 -11.33 -24.65 -5.25
CA SER A 174 -11.57 -23.25 -4.82
C SER A 174 -12.87 -22.66 -5.37
N VAL A 175 -13.64 -22.04 -4.47
CA VAL A 175 -14.97 -21.45 -4.69
C VAL A 175 -15.12 -20.09 -3.98
N SER A 176 -14.02 -19.45 -3.57
CA SER A 176 -14.00 -18.12 -2.90
C SER A 176 -14.22 -16.92 -3.84
N ASP A 177 -14.69 -17.14 -5.07
CA ASP A 177 -15.02 -16.07 -6.00
C ASP A 177 -16.29 -15.31 -5.57
N LEU A 178 -16.31 -13.97 -5.72
CA LEU A 178 -17.47 -13.15 -5.35
C LEU A 178 -18.76 -13.47 -6.14
N PRO A 179 -18.74 -13.75 -7.46
CA PRO A 179 -19.95 -14.05 -8.24
C PRO A 179 -20.43 -15.51 -8.10
N ARG A 180 -20.02 -16.21 -7.03
CA ARG A 180 -20.25 -17.64 -6.86
C ARG A 180 -21.71 -18.04 -7.04
N MET A 181 -21.86 -19.19 -7.68
CA MET A 181 -23.13 -19.88 -7.88
C MET A 181 -23.13 -21.17 -7.06
N LEU A 182 -24.19 -21.38 -6.28
CA LEU A 182 -24.44 -22.61 -5.51
C LEU A 182 -25.79 -23.22 -5.92
N ARG A 183 -26.00 -24.51 -5.64
CA ARG A 183 -27.25 -25.18 -6.00
C ARG A 183 -28.40 -24.58 -5.18
N ALA A 184 -29.53 -24.33 -5.84
CA ALA A 184 -30.67 -23.74 -5.16
C ALA A 184 -31.34 -24.76 -4.22
N VAL A 185 -31.63 -24.34 -2.99
CA VAL A 185 -32.38 -25.14 -2.00
C VAL A 185 -33.75 -25.51 -2.56
N GLY A 186 -34.20 -26.73 -2.30
CA GLY A 186 -35.48 -27.28 -2.78
C GLY A 186 -35.46 -27.84 -4.20
N THR A 187 -34.31 -27.80 -4.91
CA THR A 187 -34.20 -28.28 -6.30
C THR A 187 -33.60 -29.69 -6.40
N LEU A 188 -33.94 -30.43 -7.46
CA LEU A 188 -33.38 -31.77 -7.70
C LEU A 188 -31.99 -31.67 -8.34
N ASN A 189 -31.08 -32.55 -7.93
CA ASN A 189 -29.77 -32.68 -8.56
C ASN A 189 -29.83 -33.70 -9.72
N HIS A 190 -29.88 -33.19 -10.95
CA HIS A 190 -29.97 -34.01 -12.16
C HIS A 190 -28.62 -34.59 -12.64
N LYS A 191 -27.55 -34.50 -11.83
CA LYS A 191 -26.24 -35.09 -12.17
C LYS A 191 -26.16 -36.59 -11.87
N THR A 192 -27.09 -37.13 -11.09
CA THR A 192 -27.14 -38.56 -10.71
C THR A 192 -28.53 -39.13 -10.95
N ALA A 193 -28.62 -40.45 -11.15
CA ALA A 193 -29.89 -41.12 -11.44
C ALA A 193 -30.90 -41.07 -10.28
N GLU A 194 -30.41 -40.90 -9.05
CA GLU A 194 -31.22 -40.86 -7.82
C GLU A 194 -31.91 -39.50 -7.57
N LEU A 195 -31.54 -38.46 -8.33
CA LEU A 195 -32.13 -37.11 -8.26
C LEU A 195 -32.27 -36.57 -6.83
N PRO A 196 -31.20 -36.53 -6.00
CA PRO A 196 -31.32 -36.08 -4.63
C PRO A 196 -31.75 -34.60 -4.54
N VAL A 197 -32.63 -34.30 -3.57
CA VAL A 197 -33.11 -32.94 -3.30
C VAL A 197 -32.03 -32.15 -2.56
N CYS A 198 -31.78 -30.92 -3.02
CA CYS A 198 -30.94 -29.97 -2.30
C CYS A 198 -31.68 -29.46 -1.06
N LYS A 199 -31.18 -29.76 0.14
CA LYS A 199 -31.91 -29.50 1.40
C LYS A 199 -31.00 -28.89 2.45
N VAL A 200 -31.55 -27.97 3.25
CA VAL A 200 -30.86 -27.44 4.44
C VAL A 200 -30.90 -28.51 5.53
N THR A 201 -29.74 -28.90 6.04
CA THR A 201 -29.62 -29.90 7.12
C THR A 201 -29.50 -29.27 8.49
N SER A 202 -28.81 -28.12 8.56
CA SER A 202 -28.63 -27.35 9.77
C SER A 202 -28.70 -25.86 9.45
N PHE A 203 -29.35 -25.10 10.32
CA PHE A 203 -29.36 -23.65 10.28
C PHE A 203 -29.34 -23.13 11.72
N SER A 204 -28.24 -22.48 12.10
CA SER A 204 -28.06 -21.86 13.41
C SER A 204 -28.32 -20.35 13.34
N GLU A 205 -28.50 -19.74 14.51
CA GLU A 205 -28.62 -18.27 14.62
C GLU A 205 -27.25 -17.59 14.74
N ASN A 206 -26.15 -18.32 14.55
CA ASN A 206 -24.80 -17.75 14.55
C ASN A 206 -24.66 -16.75 13.40
N ARG A 207 -24.15 -15.56 13.72
CA ARG A 207 -23.78 -14.52 12.76
C ARG A 207 -22.39 -14.01 13.10
N PHE A 208 -21.68 -13.52 12.10
CA PHE A 208 -20.29 -13.10 12.21
C PHE A 208 -20.12 -11.68 11.68
N SER A 209 -19.21 -10.92 12.25
CA SER A 209 -18.76 -9.68 11.60
C SER A 209 -17.72 -10.03 10.52
N PRO A 210 -17.60 -9.27 9.42
CA PRO A 210 -16.50 -9.44 8.46
C PRO A 210 -15.12 -9.47 9.12
N SER A 211 -14.92 -8.66 10.18
CA SER A 211 -13.67 -8.61 10.93
C SER A 211 -13.35 -9.87 11.72
N ASP A 212 -14.35 -10.72 12.02
CA ASP A 212 -14.11 -12.01 12.69
C ASP A 212 -13.23 -12.94 11.84
N PHE A 213 -13.13 -12.66 10.54
CA PHE A 213 -12.33 -13.43 9.60
C PHE A 213 -10.94 -12.83 9.33
N ASP A 214 -10.62 -11.64 9.87
CA ASP A 214 -9.37 -10.93 9.57
C ASP A 214 -8.13 -11.73 9.97
N GLU A 215 -8.19 -12.48 11.06
CA GLU A 215 -7.09 -13.33 11.53
C GLU A 215 -6.68 -14.42 10.52
N TYR A 216 -7.62 -14.89 9.69
CA TYR A 216 -7.39 -15.93 8.68
C TYR A 216 -6.92 -15.37 7.33
N THR A 217 -6.81 -14.04 7.21
CA THR A 217 -6.35 -13.38 5.97
C THR A 217 -4.82 -13.35 5.83
N SER A 218 -4.09 -13.87 6.83
CA SER A 218 -2.62 -13.79 6.96
C SER A 218 -1.84 -14.97 6.37
N VAL A 219 -2.48 -15.87 5.63
CA VAL A 219 -1.82 -17.05 5.06
C VAL A 219 -1.15 -16.73 3.72
N GLN A 220 0.12 -17.13 3.58
CA GLN A 220 0.92 -16.99 2.36
C GLN A 220 0.29 -17.71 1.15
N PRO A 221 0.44 -17.20 -0.09
CA PRO A 221 -0.10 -17.87 -1.26
C PRO A 221 0.66 -19.17 -1.54
N VAL A 222 -0.04 -20.30 -1.36
CA VAL A 222 0.38 -21.61 -1.86
C VAL A 222 0.26 -21.61 -3.39
N LYS A 223 1.37 -21.86 -4.08
CA LYS A 223 1.42 -22.15 -5.52
C LYS A 223 0.44 -23.28 -5.87
N LYS A 224 -0.51 -23.01 -6.77
CA LYS A 224 -1.12 -24.06 -7.61
C LYS A 224 -1.18 -23.64 -9.07
N SER A 225 -0.97 -24.67 -9.87
CA SER A 225 -0.81 -24.76 -11.31
C SER A 225 -2.00 -24.23 -12.12
N ALA A 226 -1.66 -23.71 -13.29
CA ALA A 226 -2.51 -23.32 -14.41
C ALA A 226 -3.72 -24.25 -14.66
N GLY A 227 -4.85 -23.62 -14.95
CA GLY A 227 -6.10 -24.26 -15.36
C GLY A 227 -7.18 -23.24 -15.77
N SER A 228 -6.86 -22.41 -16.78
CA SER A 228 -7.77 -21.73 -17.72
C SER A 228 -9.23 -21.42 -17.29
N THR A 229 -9.55 -20.13 -17.17
CA THR A 229 -10.43 -19.43 -18.12
C THR A 229 -10.42 -17.93 -17.79
N GLU A 230 -9.46 -17.22 -18.37
CA GLU A 230 -9.52 -15.77 -18.51
C GLU A 230 -10.79 -15.43 -19.29
N THR A 231 -11.65 -14.68 -18.62
CA THR A 231 -12.62 -13.81 -19.27
C THR A 231 -11.89 -12.49 -19.43
N ASP A 232 -11.17 -12.34 -20.54
CA ASP A 232 -10.66 -11.04 -20.92
C ASP A 232 -11.77 -10.24 -21.59
N SER A 233 -12.00 -9.06 -21.01
CA SER A 233 -12.81 -8.00 -21.55
C SER A 233 -12.24 -7.54 -22.89
N PHE A 234 -12.97 -7.73 -24.00
CA PHE A 234 -12.71 -6.99 -25.23
C PHE A 234 -13.60 -5.75 -25.26
N ALA A 235 -12.92 -4.61 -25.31
CA ALA A 235 -13.51 -3.28 -25.43
C ALA A 235 -14.43 -3.17 -26.65
N LEU A 236 -15.59 -2.54 -26.44
CA LEU A 236 -16.39 -1.92 -27.49
C LEU A 236 -15.56 -0.80 -28.16
N MET A 237 -15.07 -1.02 -29.38
CA MET A 237 -14.93 -0.04 -30.47
C MET A 237 -14.32 -0.74 -31.71
N GLY A 238 -15.06 -0.72 -32.83
CA GLY A 238 -14.66 -1.35 -34.09
C GLY A 238 -13.48 -0.65 -34.76
N THR A 239 -12.57 -1.42 -35.37
CA THR A 239 -11.36 -0.90 -36.03
C THR A 239 -11.31 -1.11 -37.56
N GLY A 240 -12.29 -1.81 -38.15
CA GLY A 240 -12.40 -1.99 -39.61
C GLY A 240 -13.66 -1.33 -40.19
N SER A 241 -13.58 -0.73 -41.38
CA SER A 241 -14.75 -0.20 -42.09
C SER A 241 -15.51 -1.33 -42.81
N GLY A 242 -16.83 -1.36 -42.66
CA GLY A 242 -17.78 -2.18 -43.38
C GLY A 242 -17.78 -1.93 -44.88
N ARG A 243 -17.45 -0.70 -45.32
CA ARG A 243 -17.27 -0.39 -46.76
C ARG A 243 -16.04 -1.09 -47.33
N ASP A 244 -14.92 -1.01 -46.61
CA ASP A 244 -13.69 -1.72 -47.00
C ASP A 244 -13.90 -3.24 -46.99
N LEU A 245 -14.72 -3.72 -46.05
CA LEU A 245 -15.08 -5.14 -45.94
C LEU A 245 -15.92 -5.62 -47.11
N ILE A 246 -16.89 -4.82 -47.56
CA ILE A 246 -17.65 -5.12 -48.78
C ILE A 246 -16.70 -5.23 -49.95
N GLU A 247 -15.80 -4.27 -50.16
CA GLU A 247 -14.87 -4.30 -51.29
C GLU A 247 -13.86 -5.46 -51.24
N SER A 248 -13.54 -5.92 -50.03
CA SER A 248 -12.58 -7.02 -49.83
C SER A 248 -13.23 -8.41 -49.90
N CYS A 249 -14.56 -8.51 -49.84
CA CYS A 249 -15.28 -9.78 -49.75
C CYS A 249 -16.29 -9.98 -50.90
N VAL A 250 -16.03 -10.94 -51.79
CA VAL A 250 -16.91 -11.30 -52.93
C VAL A 250 -18.34 -11.65 -52.50
N PHE A 251 -18.51 -12.28 -51.32
CA PHE A 251 -19.84 -12.59 -50.79
C PHE A 251 -20.61 -11.32 -50.42
N LEU A 252 -19.96 -10.35 -49.79
CA LEU A 252 -20.59 -9.09 -49.41
C LEU A 252 -20.79 -8.15 -50.61
N GLN A 253 -19.91 -8.20 -51.63
CA GLN A 253 -20.16 -7.56 -52.93
C GLN A 253 -21.43 -8.11 -53.58
N HIS A 254 -21.60 -9.43 -53.62
CA HIS A 254 -22.83 -10.04 -54.12
C HIS A 254 -24.06 -9.62 -53.31
N CYS A 255 -23.94 -9.53 -51.98
CA CYS A 255 -25.05 -9.08 -51.13
C CYS A 255 -25.41 -7.60 -51.35
N ARG A 256 -24.46 -6.76 -51.73
CA ARG A 256 -24.73 -5.36 -52.14
C ARG A 256 -25.35 -5.30 -53.53
N ASP A 257 -24.75 -6.01 -54.49
CA ASP A 257 -25.04 -5.86 -55.92
C ASP A 257 -26.36 -6.56 -56.33
N ASP A 258 -26.78 -7.61 -55.62
CA ASP A 258 -28.02 -8.35 -55.86
C ASP A 258 -29.04 -8.20 -54.72
N ALA A 259 -28.97 -7.10 -53.97
CA ALA A 259 -29.81 -6.83 -52.80
C ALA A 259 -31.32 -7.01 -53.07
N GLU A 260 -31.80 -6.66 -54.27
CA GLU A 260 -33.20 -6.78 -54.69
C GLU A 260 -33.72 -8.23 -54.76
N ASN A 261 -32.83 -9.22 -54.89
CA ASN A 261 -33.21 -10.63 -55.08
C ASN A 261 -32.69 -11.57 -53.97
N LEU A 262 -32.06 -11.03 -52.92
CA LEU A 262 -31.47 -11.87 -51.88
C LEU A 262 -32.52 -12.69 -51.10
N PRO A 263 -32.21 -13.96 -50.78
CA PRO A 263 -32.93 -14.69 -49.74
C PRO A 263 -32.62 -14.14 -48.35
N GLU A 264 -33.61 -14.17 -47.43
CA GLU A 264 -33.46 -13.67 -46.04
C GLU A 264 -32.23 -14.24 -45.29
N PRO A 265 -31.91 -15.55 -45.37
CA PRO A 265 -30.75 -16.08 -44.67
C PRO A 265 -29.41 -15.55 -45.21
N VAL A 266 -29.37 -15.17 -46.49
CA VAL A 266 -28.19 -14.59 -47.14
C VAL A 266 -28.04 -13.13 -46.74
N TRP A 267 -29.15 -12.38 -46.76
CA TRP A 267 -29.22 -11.01 -46.29
C TRP A 267 -28.83 -10.88 -44.81
N TYR A 268 -29.33 -11.74 -43.93
CA TYR A 268 -28.96 -11.74 -42.51
C TYR A 268 -27.50 -12.14 -42.27
N ALA A 269 -26.94 -13.04 -43.09
CA ALA A 269 -25.51 -13.37 -43.03
C ALA A 269 -24.60 -12.19 -43.44
N ALA A 270 -25.07 -11.30 -44.31
CA ALA A 270 -24.38 -10.04 -44.63
C ALA A 270 -24.44 -9.07 -43.43
N ILE A 271 -25.62 -8.91 -42.82
CA ILE A 271 -25.82 -8.08 -41.61
C ILE A 271 -24.91 -8.53 -40.47
N THR A 272 -24.84 -9.82 -40.19
CA THR A 272 -24.03 -10.36 -39.07
C THR A 272 -22.54 -10.15 -39.24
N ASN A 273 -22.03 -10.16 -40.47
CA ASN A 273 -20.63 -9.84 -40.74
C ASN A 273 -20.36 -8.33 -40.71
N LEU A 274 -21.28 -7.49 -41.21
CA LEU A 274 -21.11 -6.05 -41.22
C LEU A 274 -21.35 -5.38 -39.86
N ALA A 275 -22.19 -5.96 -39.01
CA ALA A 275 -22.53 -5.40 -37.69
C ALA A 275 -21.33 -5.28 -36.75
N GLN A 276 -20.25 -5.99 -37.05
CA GLN A 276 -18.99 -6.00 -36.29
C GLN A 276 -17.99 -4.92 -36.77
N THR A 277 -18.35 -4.11 -37.76
CA THR A 277 -17.51 -3.04 -38.33
C THR A 277 -17.90 -1.66 -37.78
N ALA A 278 -16.96 -0.70 -37.83
CA ALA A 278 -17.10 0.61 -37.17
C ALA A 278 -18.26 1.46 -37.71
N ASP A 279 -18.48 1.42 -39.02
CA ASP A 279 -19.57 2.08 -39.76
C ASP A 279 -20.71 1.11 -40.12
N GLY A 280 -20.72 -0.09 -39.52
CA GLY A 280 -21.59 -1.21 -39.85
C GLY A 280 -23.08 -0.87 -39.87
N GLU A 281 -23.57 -0.09 -38.90
CA GLU A 281 -24.97 0.35 -38.84
C GLU A 281 -25.36 1.09 -40.14
N SER A 282 -24.61 2.14 -40.49
CA SER A 282 -24.88 2.95 -41.67
C SER A 282 -24.81 2.15 -42.97
N VAL A 283 -23.80 1.28 -43.10
CA VAL A 283 -23.56 0.46 -44.29
C VAL A 283 -24.64 -0.60 -44.46
N ILE A 284 -25.08 -1.23 -43.37
CA ILE A 284 -26.18 -2.20 -43.38
C ILE A 284 -27.45 -1.54 -43.88
N HIS A 285 -27.79 -0.35 -43.40
CA HIS A 285 -28.97 0.37 -43.88
C HIS A 285 -28.88 0.77 -45.34
N GLU A 286 -27.68 1.17 -45.81
CA GLU A 286 -27.41 1.53 -47.20
C GLU A 286 -27.63 0.33 -48.14
N ILE A 287 -26.94 -0.80 -47.90
CA ILE A 287 -27.02 -1.96 -48.79
C ILE A 287 -28.33 -2.74 -48.67
N SER A 288 -29.04 -2.60 -47.55
CA SER A 288 -30.33 -3.27 -47.35
C SER A 288 -31.47 -2.47 -47.96
N SER A 289 -31.30 -1.19 -48.32
CA SER A 289 -32.38 -0.37 -48.87
C SER A 289 -33.09 -0.94 -50.12
N PRO A 290 -32.42 -1.68 -51.05
CA PRO A 290 -33.08 -2.31 -52.18
C PRO A 290 -33.70 -3.68 -51.86
N TYR A 291 -33.47 -4.24 -50.66
CA TYR A 291 -33.95 -5.56 -50.28
C TYR A 291 -35.49 -5.59 -50.15
N PRO A 292 -36.20 -6.59 -50.73
CA PRO A 292 -37.68 -6.60 -50.76
C PRO A 292 -38.36 -6.54 -49.39
N GLY A 293 -37.69 -7.04 -48.35
CA GLY A 293 -38.19 -7.04 -46.96
C GLY A 293 -37.67 -5.89 -46.10
N TYR A 294 -37.02 -4.89 -46.69
CA TYR A 294 -36.42 -3.80 -45.94
C TYR A 294 -37.48 -2.90 -45.31
N THR A 295 -37.39 -2.77 -43.98
CA THR A 295 -37.88 -1.60 -43.26
C THR A 295 -36.78 -1.14 -42.34
N HIS A 296 -36.70 0.17 -42.09
CA HIS A 296 -35.70 0.72 -41.19
C HIS A 296 -35.80 0.08 -39.79
N ALA A 297 -37.02 -0.11 -39.27
CA ALA A 297 -37.23 -0.70 -37.95
C ALA A 297 -36.78 -2.17 -37.87
N GLU A 298 -37.10 -3.00 -38.86
CA GLU A 298 -36.71 -4.42 -38.86
C GLU A 298 -35.20 -4.59 -39.08
N THR A 299 -34.61 -3.79 -39.96
CA THR A 299 -33.17 -3.82 -40.24
C THR A 299 -32.36 -3.37 -39.02
N GLN A 300 -32.81 -2.31 -38.34
CA GLN A 300 -32.20 -1.85 -37.08
C GLN A 300 -32.27 -2.92 -36.00
N ARG A 301 -33.41 -3.62 -35.88
CA ARG A 301 -33.58 -4.73 -34.92
C ARG A 301 -32.59 -5.87 -35.20
N LYS A 302 -32.41 -6.22 -36.48
CA LYS A 302 -31.46 -7.26 -36.90
C LYS A 302 -29.99 -6.84 -36.73
N TYR A 303 -29.66 -5.57 -36.99
CA TYR A 303 -28.34 -5.01 -36.70
C TYR A 303 -28.01 -5.07 -35.20
N ILE A 304 -28.89 -4.56 -34.33
CA ILE A 304 -28.68 -4.57 -32.88
C ILE A 304 -28.47 -6.00 -32.37
N HIS A 305 -29.30 -6.93 -32.83
CA HIS A 305 -29.18 -8.33 -32.45
C HIS A 305 -27.84 -8.93 -32.90
N ALA A 306 -27.45 -8.70 -34.15
CA ALA A 306 -26.18 -9.18 -34.70
C ALA A 306 -24.95 -8.57 -34.02
N ALA A 307 -24.99 -7.28 -33.66
CA ALA A 307 -23.93 -6.60 -32.93
C ALA A 307 -23.76 -7.16 -31.50
N GLN A 308 -24.88 -7.43 -30.81
CA GLN A 308 -24.89 -7.97 -29.45
C GLN A 308 -24.45 -9.44 -29.37
N GLU A 309 -24.79 -10.27 -30.37
CA GLU A 309 -24.40 -11.69 -30.35
C GLU A 309 -22.91 -11.93 -30.60
N ASN A 310 -22.23 -10.98 -31.26
CA ASN A 310 -20.81 -11.05 -31.61
C ASN A 310 -20.40 -12.39 -32.27
N LYS A 311 -21.23 -12.86 -33.22
CA LYS A 311 -21.07 -14.14 -33.93
C LYS A 311 -21.15 -13.95 -35.45
N PRO A 312 -20.07 -13.48 -36.11
CA PRO A 312 -20.03 -13.37 -37.57
C PRO A 312 -20.14 -14.75 -38.23
N VAL A 313 -20.89 -14.83 -39.32
CA VAL A 313 -21.08 -16.08 -40.07
C VAL A 313 -19.78 -16.47 -40.80
N THR A 314 -19.35 -17.73 -40.66
CA THR A 314 -18.11 -18.23 -41.26
C THR A 314 -18.20 -18.44 -42.77
N CYS A 315 -17.06 -18.36 -43.47
CA CYS A 315 -16.96 -18.65 -44.89
C CYS A 315 -17.41 -20.10 -45.22
N GLU A 316 -17.15 -21.04 -44.30
CA GLU A 316 -17.59 -22.42 -44.41
C GLU A 316 -19.12 -22.54 -44.36
N TYR A 317 -19.77 -21.78 -43.46
CA TYR A 317 -21.23 -21.77 -43.37
C TYR A 317 -21.87 -21.17 -44.62
N ILE A 318 -21.32 -20.06 -45.13
CA ILE A 318 -21.79 -19.41 -46.38
C ILE A 318 -21.72 -20.40 -47.55
N LYS A 319 -20.63 -21.17 -47.65
CA LYS A 319 -20.44 -22.18 -48.70
C LYS A 319 -21.38 -23.38 -48.56
N ASN A 320 -21.47 -23.96 -47.37
CA ASN A 320 -22.14 -25.24 -47.16
C ASN A 320 -23.65 -25.11 -46.92
N HIS A 321 -24.08 -24.03 -46.27
CA HIS A 321 -25.48 -23.82 -45.86
C HIS A 321 -26.20 -22.77 -46.70
N LEU A 322 -25.52 -21.68 -47.07
CA LEU A 322 -26.10 -20.65 -47.95
C LEU A 322 -25.83 -20.92 -49.44
N ARG A 323 -25.10 -22.01 -49.75
CA ARG A 323 -24.75 -22.45 -51.11
C ARG A 323 -24.04 -21.39 -51.95
N PHE A 324 -23.36 -20.43 -51.31
CA PHE A 324 -22.57 -19.42 -52.01
C PHE A 324 -21.07 -19.74 -51.91
N ASN A 325 -20.47 -20.13 -53.03
CA ASN A 325 -19.04 -20.41 -53.09
C ASN A 325 -18.31 -19.25 -53.78
N CYS A 326 -17.60 -18.43 -53.00
CA CYS A 326 -16.86 -17.27 -53.52
C CYS A 326 -15.60 -17.63 -54.34
N GLY A 327 -15.15 -18.89 -54.30
CA GLY A 327 -14.01 -19.37 -55.09
C GLY A 327 -12.63 -18.83 -54.69
N ARG A 328 -12.53 -18.08 -53.59
CA ARG A 328 -11.26 -17.53 -53.07
C ARG A 328 -10.84 -18.23 -51.77
N ASP A 329 -9.53 -18.39 -51.57
CA ASP A 329 -8.93 -18.75 -50.29
C ASP A 329 -8.25 -17.50 -49.71
N CYS A 330 -8.95 -16.83 -48.81
CA CYS A 330 -8.51 -15.57 -48.23
C CYS A 330 -7.78 -15.74 -46.88
N GLY A 331 -7.49 -16.97 -46.43
CA GLY A 331 -6.79 -17.24 -45.16
C GLY A 331 -7.58 -16.89 -43.89
N VAL A 332 -8.85 -16.49 -44.02
CA VAL A 332 -9.72 -16.07 -42.91
C VAL A 332 -10.88 -17.03 -42.69
N LYS A 333 -11.33 -17.17 -41.43
CA LYS A 333 -12.49 -18.01 -41.07
C LYS A 333 -13.82 -17.32 -41.32
N THR A 334 -13.88 -15.99 -41.23
CA THR A 334 -15.10 -15.18 -41.38
C THR A 334 -14.83 -14.02 -42.33
N PRO A 335 -15.82 -13.54 -43.11
CA PRO A 335 -15.66 -12.34 -43.92
C PRO A 335 -15.13 -11.14 -43.13
N VAL A 336 -15.69 -10.84 -41.94
CA VAL A 336 -15.29 -9.66 -41.15
C VAL A 336 -13.80 -9.65 -40.79
N THR A 337 -13.16 -10.83 -40.68
CA THR A 337 -11.72 -10.88 -40.40
C THR A 337 -10.88 -10.30 -41.55
N LEU A 338 -11.39 -10.15 -42.77
CA LEU A 338 -10.66 -9.48 -43.87
C LEU A 338 -10.30 -8.02 -43.58
N VAL A 339 -11.07 -7.33 -42.75
CA VAL A 339 -10.79 -5.95 -42.32
C VAL A 339 -10.27 -5.87 -40.88
N HIS A 340 -10.28 -7.00 -40.16
CA HIS A 340 -9.61 -7.14 -38.86
C HIS A 340 -8.23 -7.79 -38.96
N THR A 341 -7.77 -8.16 -40.17
CA THR A 341 -6.42 -8.68 -40.39
C THR A 341 -5.52 -7.55 -40.92
N GLU A 342 -4.71 -7.02 -40.02
CA GLU A 342 -3.43 -6.32 -40.25
C GLU A 342 -3.29 -5.53 -41.57
N LYS A 343 -3.67 -4.25 -41.53
CA LYS A 343 -2.59 -3.28 -41.83
C LYS A 343 -1.53 -3.55 -40.77
N GLN A 344 -0.30 -3.81 -41.18
CA GLN A 344 0.86 -3.56 -40.33
C GLN A 344 0.74 -2.12 -39.84
N ALA A 345 0.04 -1.93 -38.72
CA ALA A 345 0.41 -0.90 -37.80
C ALA A 345 1.82 -1.29 -37.43
N GLU A 346 2.79 -0.44 -37.77
CA GLU A 346 3.88 -0.22 -36.82
C GLU A 346 3.21 -0.27 -35.45
N SER A 347 3.49 -1.32 -34.68
CA SER A 347 2.97 -1.46 -33.32
C SER A 347 3.33 -0.15 -32.64
N ALA A 348 2.38 0.76 -32.51
CA ALA A 348 2.51 1.89 -31.64
C ALA A 348 2.41 1.25 -30.27
N TRP A 349 3.54 0.71 -29.83
CA TRP A 349 3.73 0.39 -28.45
C TRP A 349 3.25 1.59 -27.67
N GLU A 350 2.30 1.37 -26.76
CA GLU A 350 1.95 2.43 -25.84
C GLU A 350 3.20 2.81 -25.06
N LYS A 351 3.35 4.10 -24.73
CA LYS A 351 4.46 4.54 -23.88
C LYS A 351 4.36 3.75 -22.57
N PRO A 352 5.42 3.04 -22.16
CA PRO A 352 5.40 2.30 -20.90
C PRO A 352 4.97 3.20 -19.76
N ILE A 353 4.16 2.67 -18.83
CA ILE A 353 3.80 3.37 -17.61
C ILE A 353 5.09 3.56 -16.82
N PRO A 354 5.55 4.80 -16.54
CA PRO A 354 6.74 5.02 -15.76
C PRO A 354 6.60 4.34 -14.40
N PHE A 355 7.64 3.64 -13.93
CA PHE A 355 7.70 3.17 -12.55
C PHE A 355 7.75 4.37 -11.61
N ASP A 356 6.59 4.86 -11.15
CA ASP A 356 6.39 6.02 -10.27
C ASP A 356 7.71 6.64 -9.80
N GLU A 357 8.30 7.46 -10.66
CA GLU A 357 9.29 8.41 -10.21
C GLU A 357 8.47 9.56 -9.68
N CYS A 358 8.10 9.44 -8.40
CA CYS A 358 7.59 10.58 -7.67
C CYS A 358 8.69 11.65 -7.77
N SER A 359 8.54 12.62 -8.67
CA SER A 359 9.46 13.75 -8.75
C SER A 359 9.20 14.58 -7.50
N LEU A 360 9.92 14.26 -6.44
CA LEU A 360 9.78 14.94 -5.17
C LEU A 360 10.36 16.35 -5.30
N PRO A 361 9.72 17.36 -4.67
CA PRO A 361 10.24 18.72 -4.70
C PRO A 361 11.62 18.76 -4.05
N GLU A 362 12.50 19.63 -4.52
CA GLU A 362 13.76 19.89 -3.82
C GLU A 362 13.53 20.74 -2.56
N PHE A 363 14.38 20.57 -1.56
CA PHE A 363 14.33 21.33 -0.32
C PHE A 363 14.49 22.83 -0.60
N PRO A 364 13.61 23.71 -0.04
CA PRO A 364 13.72 25.15 -0.22
C PRO A 364 14.88 25.72 0.62
N VAL A 365 16.11 25.59 0.15
CA VAL A 365 17.32 25.95 0.90
C VAL A 365 17.37 27.43 1.28
N ASP A 366 16.80 28.30 0.44
CA ASP A 366 16.67 29.73 0.69
C ASP A 366 15.72 30.07 1.85
N ALA A 367 14.93 29.10 2.33
CA ALA A 367 14.10 29.25 3.53
C ALA A 367 14.90 29.09 4.83
N LEU A 368 16.14 28.57 4.78
CA LEU A 368 17.04 28.49 5.93
C LEU A 368 17.73 29.85 6.18
N PRO A 369 18.20 30.12 7.41
CA PRO A 369 19.00 31.31 7.68
C PRO A 369 20.26 31.30 6.80
N LYS A 370 20.63 32.47 6.26
CA LYS A 370 21.64 32.58 5.20
C LYS A 370 22.93 31.80 5.47
N VAL A 371 23.49 31.91 6.68
CA VAL A 371 24.74 31.22 7.05
C VAL A 371 24.59 29.70 6.98
N ILE A 372 23.44 29.18 7.40
CA ILE A 372 23.13 27.74 7.35
C ILE A 372 22.88 27.31 5.91
N ALA A 373 22.11 28.10 5.14
CA ALA A 373 21.84 27.85 3.73
C ALA A 373 23.14 27.76 2.90
N ASP A 374 24.03 28.75 3.05
CA ASP A 374 25.31 28.80 2.34
C ASP A 374 26.19 27.57 2.65
N TYR A 375 26.21 27.13 3.92
CA TYR A 375 26.96 25.93 4.33
C TYR A 375 26.35 24.65 3.79
N VAL A 376 25.03 24.50 3.82
CA VAL A 376 24.31 23.34 3.29
C VAL A 376 24.57 23.17 1.79
N VAL A 377 24.51 24.25 1.00
CA VAL A 377 24.82 24.22 -0.44
C VAL A 377 26.29 23.84 -0.68
N ALA A 378 27.21 24.49 0.03
CA ALA A 378 28.64 24.22 -0.13
C ALA A 378 29.00 22.79 0.28
N LEU A 379 28.39 22.28 1.36
CA LEU A 379 28.58 20.92 1.83
C LEU A 379 28.06 19.92 0.79
N ALA A 380 26.84 20.11 0.28
CA ALA A 380 26.25 19.25 -0.75
C ALA A 380 27.09 19.17 -2.03
N GLU A 381 27.64 20.29 -2.50
CA GLU A 381 28.58 20.30 -3.62
C GLU A 381 29.88 19.56 -3.24
N SER A 382 30.47 19.85 -2.08
CA SER A 382 31.71 19.19 -1.65
C SER A 382 31.55 17.66 -1.52
N THR A 383 30.45 17.19 -0.93
CA THR A 383 30.17 15.76 -0.75
C THR A 383 29.51 15.13 -1.96
N GLN A 384 29.13 15.89 -2.99
CA GLN A 384 28.35 15.42 -4.15
C GLN A 384 27.14 14.60 -3.71
N THR A 385 26.36 15.19 -2.80
CA THR A 385 25.12 14.64 -2.27
C THR A 385 23.96 15.58 -2.59
N PRO A 386 22.71 15.08 -2.58
CA PRO A 386 21.54 15.94 -2.70
C PRO A 386 21.51 16.99 -1.59
N VAL A 387 21.12 18.20 -1.92
CA VAL A 387 21.14 19.33 -0.97
C VAL A 387 20.16 19.11 0.18
N ASP A 388 19.05 18.43 -0.09
CA ASP A 388 18.01 18.06 0.85
C ASP A 388 18.56 17.29 2.04
N MET A 389 19.58 16.44 1.83
CA MET A 389 20.20 15.64 2.88
C MET A 389 20.84 16.53 3.96
N ALA A 390 21.60 17.55 3.53
CA ALA A 390 22.22 18.49 4.45
C ALA A 390 21.18 19.49 4.99
N ALA A 391 20.24 19.94 4.15
CA ALA A 391 19.23 20.92 4.52
C ALA A 391 18.24 20.41 5.57
N SER A 392 17.71 19.19 5.40
CA SER A 392 16.84 18.55 6.38
C SER A 392 17.58 18.25 7.70
N SER A 393 18.87 17.90 7.62
CA SER A 393 19.71 17.63 8.80
C SER A 393 20.05 18.89 9.59
N ALA A 394 19.98 20.07 8.97
CA ALA A 394 20.19 21.33 9.67
C ALA A 394 19.14 21.56 10.78
N LEU A 395 17.88 21.14 10.56
CA LEU A 395 16.79 21.31 11.53
C LEU A 395 17.11 20.64 12.88
N PRO A 396 17.37 19.32 12.97
CA PRO A 396 17.72 18.68 14.23
C PRO A 396 19.05 19.16 14.77
N VAL A 397 20.03 19.54 13.95
CA VAL A 397 21.30 20.12 14.44
C VAL A 397 21.04 21.43 15.18
N ILE A 398 20.19 22.31 14.65
CA ILE A 398 19.74 23.52 15.34
C ILE A 398 18.97 23.13 16.61
N SER A 399 18.06 22.15 16.53
CA SER A 399 17.28 21.66 17.68
C SER A 399 18.17 21.19 18.82
N VAL A 400 19.25 20.43 18.56
CA VAL A 400 20.21 20.00 19.60
C VAL A 400 20.83 21.20 20.32
N CYS A 401 21.08 22.30 19.60
CA CYS A 401 21.70 23.48 20.18
C CYS A 401 20.77 24.24 21.14
N ILE A 402 19.46 24.20 20.89
CA ILE A 402 18.48 25.08 21.55
C ILE A 402 17.35 24.37 22.30
N GLN A 403 17.26 23.04 22.22
CA GLN A 403 16.24 22.26 22.92
C GLN A 403 16.34 22.44 24.44
N GLY A 404 15.19 22.66 25.08
CA GLY A 404 15.12 22.97 26.50
C GLY A 404 15.51 24.42 26.87
N LYS A 405 16.08 25.20 25.94
CA LYS A 405 16.31 26.65 26.14
C LYS A 405 15.13 27.49 25.70
N TYR A 406 14.39 27.03 24.68
CA TYR A 406 13.27 27.76 24.10
C TYR A 406 12.01 26.90 23.94
N LYS A 407 10.84 27.55 24.03
CA LYS A 407 9.53 27.03 23.62
C LYS A 407 8.83 28.05 22.74
N VAL A 408 8.07 27.61 21.74
CA VAL A 408 7.26 28.48 20.88
C VAL A 408 5.85 28.53 21.45
N ARG A 409 5.34 29.73 21.71
CA ARG A 409 3.94 29.92 22.10
C ARG A 409 3.07 30.04 20.84
N ALA A 410 2.55 28.91 20.37
CA ALA A 410 1.70 28.82 19.18
C ALA A 410 0.37 29.54 19.36
N LYS A 411 -0.28 29.36 20.53
CA LYS A 411 -1.48 30.11 20.96
C LYS A 411 -1.37 30.40 22.46
N ALA A 412 -2.32 31.15 23.03
CA ALA A 412 -2.27 31.60 24.43
C ALA A 412 -2.01 30.45 25.44
N ASP A 413 -2.57 29.28 25.18
CA ASP A 413 -2.53 28.07 26.01
C ASP A 413 -1.81 26.89 25.33
N TRP A 414 -1.21 27.11 24.15
CA TRP A 414 -0.51 26.07 23.39
C TRP A 414 0.95 26.44 23.18
N TYR A 415 1.82 25.58 23.71
CA TYR A 415 3.27 25.70 23.58
C TYR A 415 3.83 24.48 22.85
N GLU A 416 4.75 24.71 21.92
CA GLU A 416 5.51 23.67 21.24
C GLU A 416 6.99 23.74 21.67
N PRO A 417 7.61 22.63 22.05
CA PRO A 417 9.06 22.58 22.21
C PRO A 417 9.74 22.66 20.84
N VAL A 418 11.02 23.02 20.81
CA VAL A 418 11.77 23.21 19.56
C VAL A 418 12.46 21.94 19.05
N ASN A 419 12.27 20.79 19.69
CA ASN A 419 12.89 19.53 19.29
C ASN A 419 12.18 18.88 18.07
N THR A 420 12.96 18.26 17.19
CA THR A 420 12.45 17.71 15.91
C THR A 420 12.90 16.28 15.70
N PHE A 421 12.06 15.47 15.05
CA PHE A 421 12.44 14.15 14.54
C PHE A 421 12.54 14.22 13.01
N VAL A 422 13.71 13.94 12.46
CA VAL A 422 13.98 13.92 11.01
C VAL A 422 14.50 12.55 10.61
N LEU A 423 13.95 12.00 9.52
CA LEU A 423 14.37 10.73 8.93
C LEU A 423 14.74 10.94 7.46
N ASN A 424 16.04 10.92 7.17
CA ASN A 424 16.59 10.92 5.82
C ASN A 424 16.67 9.48 5.30
N ILE A 425 16.00 9.17 4.18
CA ILE A 425 15.94 7.83 3.60
C ILE A 425 16.71 7.79 2.30
N MET A 426 17.80 7.02 2.27
CA MET A 426 18.72 6.99 1.14
C MET A 426 19.37 5.62 1.00
N GLU A 427 19.63 5.23 -0.25
CA GLU A 427 20.30 3.97 -0.57
C GLU A 427 21.73 3.89 0.01
N PRO A 428 22.32 2.69 0.08
CA PRO A 428 23.74 2.56 0.41
C PRO A 428 24.63 3.38 -0.53
N SER A 429 25.81 3.79 -0.04
CA SER A 429 26.80 4.58 -0.80
C SER A 429 26.40 6.03 -1.10
N GLU A 430 25.47 6.60 -0.34
CA GLU A 430 25.01 7.99 -0.45
C GLU A 430 25.86 9.01 0.33
N ARG A 431 27.00 8.60 0.89
CA ARG A 431 27.89 9.47 1.69
C ARG A 431 27.21 10.11 2.92
N LYS A 432 26.19 9.43 3.45
CA LYS A 432 25.40 9.81 4.65
C LYS A 432 26.30 10.25 5.81
N SER A 433 27.24 9.39 6.18
CA SER A 433 28.19 9.65 7.26
C SER A 433 29.11 10.85 7.00
N ALA A 434 29.42 11.18 5.74
CA ALA A 434 30.23 12.36 5.44
C ALA A 434 29.45 13.66 5.71
N VAL A 435 28.17 13.70 5.34
CA VAL A 435 27.29 14.85 5.59
C VAL A 435 27.00 15.00 7.07
N GLU A 436 26.58 13.92 7.75
CA GLU A 436 26.29 13.98 9.19
C GLU A 436 27.51 14.43 10.00
N ASN A 437 28.67 13.80 9.80
CA ASN A 437 29.90 14.16 10.50
C ASN A 437 30.29 15.63 10.29
N ALA A 438 30.08 16.17 9.09
CA ALA A 438 30.36 17.58 8.80
C ALA A 438 29.36 18.52 9.48
N MET A 439 28.07 18.16 9.53
CA MET A 439 27.02 18.96 10.15
C MET A 439 27.16 19.02 11.68
N VAL A 440 27.50 17.89 12.33
CA VAL A 440 27.62 17.79 13.80
C VAL A 440 29.00 18.18 14.34
N ARG A 441 30.00 18.40 13.47
CA ARG A 441 31.37 18.72 13.88
C ARG A 441 31.46 19.90 14.88
N PRO A 442 30.74 21.02 14.73
CA PRO A 442 30.78 22.10 15.70
C PRO A 442 30.24 21.70 17.09
N ILE A 443 29.20 20.85 17.12
CA ILE A 443 28.63 20.30 18.37
C ILE A 443 29.69 19.44 19.09
N ASN A 444 30.37 18.55 18.35
CA ASN A 444 31.42 17.70 18.90
C ASN A 444 32.61 18.50 19.46
N LYS A 445 33.01 19.57 18.76
CA LYS A 445 34.06 20.47 19.24
C LYS A 445 33.64 21.15 20.55
N PHE A 446 32.44 21.72 20.58
CA PHE A 446 31.90 22.39 21.75
C PHE A 446 31.80 21.45 22.96
N GLU A 447 31.23 20.25 22.77
CA GLU A 447 31.12 19.24 23.82
C GLU A 447 32.51 18.86 24.37
N SER A 448 33.49 18.62 23.50
CA SER A 448 34.85 18.29 23.90
C SER A 448 35.55 19.42 24.65
N GLU A 449 35.36 20.67 24.23
CA GLU A 449 35.92 21.86 24.88
C GLU A 449 35.36 22.05 26.29
N ILE A 450 34.02 22.06 26.44
CA ILE A 450 33.34 22.22 27.73
C ILE A 450 33.71 21.10 28.69
N ASN A 451 33.75 19.85 28.22
CA ASN A 451 34.13 18.72 29.05
C ASN A 451 35.59 18.78 29.49
N THR A 452 36.49 19.28 28.63
CA THR A 452 37.90 19.47 28.98
C THR A 452 38.08 20.60 30.01
N GLN A 453 37.38 21.72 29.81
CA GLN A 453 37.39 22.85 30.76
C GLN A 453 36.86 22.44 32.14
N ASN A 454 35.79 21.64 32.18
CA ASN A 454 35.12 21.23 33.41
C ASN A 454 35.63 19.91 34.00
N ALA A 455 36.64 19.27 33.40
CA ALA A 455 37.13 17.95 33.80
C ALA A 455 37.49 17.85 35.30
N ALA A 456 38.16 18.86 35.84
CA ALA A 456 38.54 18.91 37.24
C ALA A 456 37.32 19.00 38.18
N GLU A 457 36.30 19.78 37.80
CA GLU A 457 35.07 19.92 38.58
C GLU A 457 34.22 18.65 38.53
N ILE A 458 34.13 18.01 37.37
CA ILE A 458 33.42 16.73 37.18
C ILE A 458 34.05 15.66 38.09
N GLU A 459 35.37 15.49 38.04
CA GLU A 459 36.06 14.52 38.89
C GLU A 459 35.98 14.89 40.38
N SER A 460 36.09 16.18 40.74
CA SER A 460 35.91 16.64 42.11
C SER A 460 34.50 16.32 42.63
N SER A 461 33.46 16.54 41.83
CA SER A 461 32.07 16.23 42.19
C SER A 461 31.89 14.72 42.41
N LYS A 462 32.36 13.90 41.47
CA LYS A 462 32.31 12.43 41.58
C LYS A 462 33.08 11.90 42.78
N MET A 463 34.23 12.51 43.13
CA MET A 463 34.96 12.16 44.35
C MET A 463 34.17 12.51 45.61
N ARG A 464 33.51 13.68 45.67
CA ARG A 464 32.66 14.08 46.81
C ARG A 464 31.52 13.09 47.03
N GLY A 465 30.80 12.70 45.97
CA GLY A 465 29.75 11.68 46.03
C GLY A 465 30.27 10.35 46.61
N ARG A 466 31.40 9.84 46.10
CA ARG A 466 32.04 8.60 46.63
C ARG A 466 32.46 8.72 48.09
N ILE A 467 32.90 9.89 48.54
CA ILE A 467 33.26 10.13 49.95
C ILE A 467 32.00 10.08 50.82
N MET A 468 30.91 10.72 50.38
CA MET A 468 29.62 10.72 51.09
C MET A 468 29.04 9.31 51.20
N GLU A 469 29.04 8.52 50.13
CA GLU A 469 28.61 7.10 50.14
C GLU A 469 29.42 6.24 51.13
N ARG A 470 30.75 6.42 51.16
CA ARG A 470 31.61 5.70 52.11
C ARG A 470 31.32 6.13 53.56
N ARG A 471 31.06 7.42 53.78
CA ARG A 471 30.70 7.96 55.11
C ARG A 471 29.35 7.40 55.56
N GLN A 472 28.35 7.34 54.67
CA GLN A 472 27.06 6.71 54.93
C GLN A 472 27.23 5.26 55.35
N LYS A 473 27.94 4.44 54.56
CA LYS A 473 28.16 3.02 54.88
C LYS A 473 28.87 2.83 56.23
N ALA A 474 29.87 3.66 56.53
CA ALA A 474 30.57 3.60 57.81
C ALA A 474 29.69 3.99 59.01
N LEU A 475 28.69 4.87 58.82
CA LEU A 475 27.69 5.21 59.83
C LEU A 475 26.64 4.10 59.97
N GLU A 476 26.18 3.50 58.89
CA GLU A 476 25.28 2.33 58.90
C GLU A 476 25.90 1.14 59.66
N ASP A 477 27.18 0.85 59.42
CA ASP A 477 27.93 -0.20 60.14
C ASP A 477 28.08 0.11 61.65
N GLN A 478 28.14 1.39 62.03
CA GLN A 478 28.21 1.81 63.43
C GLN A 478 26.84 1.74 64.13
N ALA A 479 25.77 2.12 63.43
CA ALA A 479 24.40 1.96 63.89
C ALA A 479 24.07 0.48 64.14
N ALA A 480 24.47 -0.41 63.22
CA ALA A 480 24.29 -1.86 63.36
C ALA A 480 25.04 -2.44 64.58
N LYS A 481 26.11 -1.79 65.03
CA LYS A 481 26.87 -2.14 66.24
C LYS A 481 26.32 -1.48 67.52
N GLY A 482 25.17 -0.80 67.44
CA GLY A 482 24.47 -0.21 68.60
C GLY A 482 24.98 1.16 69.03
N LYS A 483 25.76 1.88 68.20
CA LYS A 483 26.13 3.28 68.47
C LYS A 483 25.00 4.22 68.04
N ASP A 484 24.77 5.28 68.83
CA ASP A 484 23.83 6.35 68.46
C ASP A 484 24.50 7.30 67.45
N VAL A 485 24.18 7.11 66.18
CA VAL A 485 24.67 7.90 65.04
C VAL A 485 23.53 8.51 64.22
N LYS A 486 22.32 8.59 64.81
CA LYS A 486 21.10 8.94 64.07
C LYS A 486 21.16 10.34 63.45
N ALA A 487 21.60 11.33 64.22
CA ALA A 487 21.74 12.70 63.72
C ALA A 487 22.80 12.84 62.61
N GLU A 488 23.88 12.06 62.70
CA GLU A 488 24.96 12.04 61.70
C GLU A 488 24.50 11.35 60.41
N LEU A 489 23.68 10.31 60.54
CA LEU A 489 23.05 9.61 59.42
C LEU A 489 22.04 10.52 58.71
N ASP A 490 21.20 11.24 59.45
CA ASP A 490 20.24 12.19 58.89
C ASP A 490 20.97 13.32 58.13
N SER A 491 22.07 13.83 58.70
CA SER A 491 22.90 14.86 58.07
C SER A 491 23.56 14.38 56.77
N ILE A 492 24.18 13.18 56.75
CA ILE A 492 24.79 12.66 55.53
C ILE A 492 23.75 12.34 54.44
N VAL A 493 22.55 11.90 54.84
CA VAL A 493 21.43 11.69 53.89
C VAL A 493 21.00 13.02 53.26
N GLN A 494 20.93 14.11 54.03
CA GLN A 494 20.68 15.44 53.48
C GLN A 494 21.79 15.90 52.54
N GLU A 495 23.07 15.71 52.91
CA GLU A 495 24.21 16.03 52.05
C GLU A 495 24.18 15.25 50.73
N ILE A 496 23.89 13.94 50.77
CA ILE A 496 23.78 13.07 49.59
C ILE A 496 22.60 13.49 48.71
N THR A 497 21.45 13.78 49.31
CA THR A 497 20.24 14.18 48.58
C THR A 497 20.42 15.54 47.89
N ALA A 498 21.14 16.47 48.52
CA ALA A 498 21.47 17.77 47.94
C ALA A 498 22.62 17.70 46.93
N HIS A 499 23.44 16.65 46.97
CA HIS A 499 24.57 16.49 46.07
C HIS A 499 24.13 16.01 44.69
N ARG A 500 24.02 16.95 43.76
CA ARG A 500 23.90 16.63 42.34
C ARG A 500 25.28 16.41 41.73
N GLU A 501 25.59 15.18 41.34
CA GLU A 501 26.86 14.87 40.67
C GLU A 501 26.94 15.59 39.33
N LYS A 502 27.99 16.42 39.13
CA LYS A 502 28.28 17.01 37.81
C LYS A 502 28.73 15.90 36.84
N LYS A 503 27.96 15.70 35.78
CA LYS A 503 28.29 14.78 34.69
C LYS A 503 28.95 15.53 33.52
N PRO A 504 29.76 14.86 32.68
CA PRO A 504 30.18 15.41 31.40
C PRO A 504 28.96 15.77 30.56
N LEU A 505 29.03 16.91 29.87
CA LEU A 505 28.05 17.30 28.87
C LEU A 505 28.01 16.23 27.78
N ARG A 506 26.80 15.76 27.48
CA ARG A 506 26.54 14.82 26.38
C ARG A 506 25.31 15.26 25.62
N LEU A 507 25.50 15.93 24.49
CA LEU A 507 24.40 16.52 23.73
C LEU A 507 23.63 15.49 22.91
N TYR A 508 24.29 14.44 22.43
CA TYR A 508 23.64 13.36 21.70
C TYR A 508 24.23 11.97 22.01
N VAL A 509 23.48 10.95 21.58
CA VAL A 509 23.86 9.53 21.58
C VAL A 509 23.56 8.94 20.21
N ASP A 510 24.15 7.80 19.89
CA ASP A 510 23.98 7.09 18.61
C ASP A 510 23.22 5.77 18.85
N ASP A 511 23.91 4.77 19.42
CA ASP A 511 23.32 3.49 19.83
C ASP A 511 22.98 3.47 21.33
N VAL A 512 21.68 3.48 21.65
CA VAL A 512 21.18 3.57 23.03
C VAL A 512 19.92 2.72 23.22
N THR A 513 19.85 2.00 24.34
CA THR A 513 18.62 1.32 24.77
C THR A 513 17.63 2.31 25.38
N THR A 514 16.33 1.98 25.36
CA THR A 514 15.29 2.85 25.95
C THR A 514 15.56 3.17 27.43
N GLU A 515 16.04 2.20 28.22
CA GLU A 515 16.46 2.41 29.60
C GLU A 515 17.59 3.42 29.72
N LYS A 516 18.63 3.27 28.90
CA LYS A 516 19.79 4.14 28.98
C LYS A 516 19.45 5.54 28.48
N LEU A 517 18.53 5.66 27.53
CA LEU A 517 18.02 6.94 27.03
C LEU A 517 17.30 7.73 28.14
N THR A 518 16.44 7.08 28.94
CA THR A 518 15.81 7.74 30.11
C THR A 518 16.84 8.28 31.08
N GLN A 519 17.88 7.49 31.37
CA GLN A 519 18.97 7.94 32.23
C GLN A 519 19.72 9.13 31.63
N VAL A 520 20.04 9.10 30.33
CA VAL A 520 20.72 10.21 29.64
C VAL A 520 19.87 11.47 29.67
N LEU A 521 18.55 11.35 29.44
CA LEU A 521 17.62 12.47 29.60
C LEU A 521 17.69 13.02 31.02
N SER A 522 17.56 12.18 32.05
CA SER A 522 17.62 12.60 33.45
C SER A 522 18.95 13.28 33.82
N ASP A 523 20.08 12.71 33.38
CA ASP A 523 21.43 13.23 33.63
C ASP A 523 21.61 14.63 33.00
N ASN A 524 20.91 14.91 31.90
CA ASN A 524 20.96 16.15 31.13
C ASN A 524 19.74 17.07 31.34
N ASP A 525 19.07 17.05 32.50
CA ASP A 525 17.86 17.87 32.78
C ASP A 525 16.73 17.72 31.74
N GLY A 526 16.49 16.49 31.29
CA GLY A 526 15.48 16.15 30.30
C GLY A 526 15.89 16.38 28.84
N ARG A 527 17.16 16.67 28.53
CA ARG A 527 17.59 16.96 27.15
C ARG A 527 18.46 15.86 26.59
N ALA A 528 18.12 15.35 25.42
CA ALA A 528 18.98 14.42 24.69
C ALA A 528 18.73 14.51 23.20
N ALA A 529 19.67 14.02 22.40
CA ALA A 529 19.46 13.82 20.98
C ALA A 529 19.97 12.46 20.54
N ILE A 530 19.37 11.93 19.48
CA ILE A 530 19.79 10.70 18.81
C ILE A 530 20.19 11.10 17.41
N LEU A 531 21.49 11.09 17.12
CA LEU A 531 22.04 11.40 15.79
C LEU A 531 22.73 10.12 15.30
N SER A 532 22.23 9.55 14.21
CA SER A 532 22.76 8.30 13.67
C SER A 532 22.71 8.25 12.14
N THR A 533 23.79 7.73 11.55
CA THR A 533 23.87 7.44 10.11
C THR A 533 23.13 6.16 9.70
N GLU A 534 22.44 5.53 10.66
CA GLU A 534 21.73 4.27 10.53
C GLU A 534 20.33 4.33 11.15
N GLY A 535 19.58 3.24 11.01
CA GLY A 535 18.22 3.11 11.54
C GLY A 535 18.02 1.96 12.53
N GLY A 536 19.11 1.36 13.01
CA GLY A 536 19.07 0.20 13.92
C GLY A 536 18.39 0.48 15.27
N ILE A 537 18.20 1.76 15.62
CA ILE A 537 17.39 2.13 16.79
C ILE A 537 15.95 1.59 16.71
N PHE A 538 15.35 1.52 15.51
CA PHE A 538 13.99 0.99 15.36
C PHE A 538 13.90 -0.48 15.71
N ASP A 539 14.96 -1.26 15.43
CA ASP A 539 15.07 -2.65 15.83
C ASP A 539 15.14 -2.80 17.36
N THR A 540 15.91 -1.93 18.02
CA THR A 540 15.98 -1.85 19.49
C THR A 540 14.61 -1.50 20.09
N LEU A 541 13.91 -0.52 19.51
CA LEU A 541 12.56 -0.11 19.95
C LEU A 541 11.51 -1.19 19.72
N ALA A 542 11.66 -1.98 18.66
CA ALA A 542 10.77 -3.09 18.33
C ALA A 542 10.93 -4.29 19.28
N GLY A 543 11.88 -4.22 20.23
CA GLY A 543 12.02 -5.21 21.28
C GLY A 543 12.94 -6.38 20.89
N ILE A 544 13.92 -6.20 20.00
CA ILE A 544 14.93 -7.25 19.76
C ILE A 544 15.60 -7.71 21.07
N TYR A 545 15.77 -6.82 22.04
CA TYR A 545 16.35 -7.13 23.36
C TYR A 545 15.31 -7.39 24.47
N THR A 546 14.01 -7.14 24.23
CA THR A 546 12.93 -7.26 25.22
C THR A 546 11.63 -7.71 24.56
N ARG A 547 10.90 -8.68 25.13
CA ARG A 547 9.63 -9.18 24.56
C ARG A 547 8.52 -8.12 24.36
N ASN A 548 8.68 -6.91 24.92
CA ASN A 548 7.72 -5.81 24.81
C ASN A 548 8.33 -4.60 24.10
N VAL A 549 7.55 -3.97 23.22
CA VAL A 549 7.87 -2.71 22.53
C VAL A 549 7.79 -1.55 23.54
N ASN A 550 8.88 -0.80 23.73
CA ASN A 550 8.93 0.36 24.62
C ASN A 550 9.34 1.63 23.87
N ILE A 551 8.32 2.38 23.41
CA ILE A 551 8.49 3.64 22.67
C ILE A 551 8.07 4.89 23.45
N ASP A 552 7.57 4.73 24.68
CA ASP A 552 6.99 5.85 25.45
C ASP A 552 7.97 6.97 25.73
N VAL A 553 9.22 6.65 26.02
CA VAL A 553 10.28 7.64 26.26
C VAL A 553 10.47 8.54 25.04
N ILE A 554 10.39 7.98 23.83
CA ILE A 554 10.52 8.72 22.57
C ILE A 554 9.28 9.57 22.32
N LEU A 555 8.08 9.02 22.52
CA LEU A 555 6.83 9.76 22.33
C LEU A 555 6.71 10.96 23.30
N LYS A 556 7.15 10.77 24.54
CA LYS A 556 7.19 11.81 25.58
C LYS A 556 8.30 12.82 25.32
N GLY A 557 9.48 12.38 24.91
CA GLY A 557 10.56 13.27 24.48
C GLY A 557 10.21 14.12 23.26
N TYR A 558 9.31 13.64 22.39
CA TYR A 558 8.77 14.44 21.29
C TYR A 558 7.82 15.55 21.78
N SER A 559 6.92 15.22 22.71
CA SER A 559 5.82 16.10 23.15
C SER A 559 6.22 17.05 24.27
N GLY A 560 7.23 16.70 25.07
CA GLY A 560 7.52 17.39 26.34
C GLY A 560 6.73 16.83 27.53
N ASP A 561 6.04 15.71 27.37
CA ASP A 561 5.24 15.10 28.44
C ASP A 561 6.12 14.50 29.54
N CYS A 562 5.76 14.74 30.81
CA CYS A 562 6.52 14.24 31.95
C CYS A 562 6.73 12.71 31.92
N ILE A 563 7.97 12.29 32.09
CA ILE A 563 8.37 10.89 32.25
C ILE A 563 8.56 10.61 33.74
N LYS A 564 7.81 9.64 34.26
CA LYS A 564 7.97 9.11 35.63
C LYS A 564 8.21 7.62 35.53
N VAL A 565 9.33 7.15 36.06
CA VAL A 565 9.71 5.73 36.03
C VAL A 565 9.94 5.25 37.46
N ASP A 566 9.03 4.39 37.92
CA ASP A 566 9.13 3.67 39.18
C ASP A 566 9.53 2.22 38.90
N ARG A 567 10.70 1.80 39.37
CA ARG A 567 11.18 0.41 39.27
C ARG A 567 11.62 -0.09 40.64
N ILE A 568 11.20 -1.31 41.00
CA ILE A 568 11.58 -1.96 42.27
C ILE A 568 13.12 -2.03 42.36
N GLY A 569 13.69 -1.47 43.43
CA GLY A 569 15.14 -1.52 43.70
C GLY A 569 15.99 -0.43 43.02
N ARG A 570 15.39 0.59 42.40
CA ARG A 570 16.09 1.79 41.91
C ARG A 570 15.39 3.05 42.42
N CYS A 571 16.12 4.18 42.52
CA CYS A 571 15.50 5.47 42.78
C CYS A 571 14.56 5.82 41.61
N SER A 572 13.37 6.32 41.93
CA SER A 572 12.42 6.81 40.93
C SER A 572 13.05 7.94 40.10
N GLU A 573 13.03 7.81 38.78
CA GLU A 573 13.51 8.83 37.85
C GLU A 573 12.32 9.64 37.35
N SER A 574 12.36 10.96 37.53
CA SER A 574 11.32 11.89 37.07
C SER A 574 11.94 12.97 36.18
N VAL A 575 11.53 13.00 34.91
CA VAL A 575 11.91 14.01 33.93
C VAL A 575 10.68 14.85 33.63
N MET A 576 10.70 16.13 34.01
CA MET A 576 9.52 17.00 33.93
C MET A 576 9.22 17.47 32.51
N ASP A 577 10.23 18.01 31.83
CA ASP A 577 10.13 18.58 30.48
C ASP A 577 11.12 17.89 29.52
N PRO A 578 10.90 16.62 29.14
CA PRO A 578 11.82 15.93 28.25
C PRO A 578 11.80 16.51 26.82
N ALA A 579 12.95 16.88 26.30
CA ALA A 579 13.16 17.31 24.93
C ALA A 579 14.14 16.36 24.23
N LEU A 580 13.60 15.56 23.31
CA LEU A 580 14.38 14.62 22.50
C LEU A 580 14.41 15.10 21.05
N THR A 581 15.61 15.26 20.49
CA THR A 581 15.78 15.46 19.04
C THR A 581 16.24 14.16 18.39
N ILE A 582 15.77 13.86 17.18
CA ILE A 582 16.19 12.67 16.44
C ILE A 582 16.57 13.07 15.01
N LEU A 583 17.77 12.68 14.59
CA LEU A 583 18.22 12.68 13.20
C LEU A 583 18.68 11.26 12.86
N LEU A 584 17.98 10.62 11.92
CA LEU A 584 18.36 9.30 11.43
C LEU A 584 18.57 9.35 9.92
N MET A 585 19.65 8.74 9.43
CA MET A 585 19.90 8.57 8.00
C MET A 585 19.74 7.10 7.61
N ALA A 586 18.50 6.64 7.48
CA ALA A 586 18.20 5.23 7.27
C ALA A 586 18.17 4.81 5.79
N GLN A 587 18.15 3.49 5.55
CA GLN A 587 17.93 2.91 4.23
C GLN A 587 16.43 2.69 3.97
N PRO A 588 15.98 2.56 2.71
CA PRO A 588 14.57 2.28 2.39
C PRO A 588 14.00 1.03 3.09
N SER A 589 14.83 -0.01 3.28
CA SER A 589 14.44 -1.23 4.00
C SER A 589 14.06 -0.97 5.47
N VAL A 590 14.77 -0.07 6.15
CA VAL A 590 14.45 0.34 7.53
C VAL A 590 13.13 1.09 7.56
N LEU A 591 12.91 2.00 6.61
CA LEU A 591 11.63 2.71 6.48
C LEU A 591 10.48 1.72 6.29
N SER A 592 10.65 0.72 5.42
CA SER A 592 9.66 -0.35 5.21
C SER A 592 9.36 -1.10 6.51
N GLY A 593 10.39 -1.44 7.30
CA GLY A 593 10.23 -2.09 8.61
C GLY A 593 9.50 -1.21 9.63
N LEU A 594 9.85 0.08 9.69
CA LEU A 594 9.19 1.09 10.54
C LEU A 594 7.70 1.23 10.19
N MET A 595 7.37 1.30 8.91
CA MET A 595 6.00 1.50 8.43
C MET A 595 5.11 0.25 8.52
N LYS A 596 5.70 -0.95 8.39
CA LYS A 596 4.99 -2.24 8.57
C LYS A 596 4.69 -2.58 10.04
N ASN A 597 5.29 -1.87 10.99
CA ASN A 597 5.09 -2.14 12.41
C ASN A 597 3.80 -1.45 12.91
N ASP A 598 2.73 -2.23 13.04
CA ASP A 598 1.41 -1.74 13.49
C ASP A 598 1.46 -1.05 14.86
N THR A 599 2.38 -1.46 15.76
CA THR A 599 2.53 -0.82 17.07
C THR A 599 3.12 0.57 16.96
N PHE A 600 4.12 0.77 16.07
CA PHE A 600 4.72 2.08 15.85
C PHE A 600 3.74 3.05 15.19
N ARG A 601 2.96 2.58 14.21
CA ARG A 601 1.93 3.39 13.58
C ARG A 601 0.77 3.66 14.53
N GLY A 602 0.21 2.64 15.17
CA GLY A 602 -0.93 2.74 16.08
C GLY A 602 -0.68 3.62 17.31
N ARG A 603 0.55 3.69 17.81
CA ARG A 603 0.95 4.60 18.90
C ARG A 603 1.48 5.96 18.41
N GLY A 604 1.51 6.16 17.09
CA GLY A 604 1.79 7.43 16.43
C GLY A 604 3.27 7.83 16.37
N LEU A 605 4.21 6.88 16.48
CA LEU A 605 5.64 7.16 16.35
C LEU A 605 5.99 7.59 14.93
N THR A 606 5.50 6.89 13.92
CA THR A 606 5.73 7.18 12.49
C THR A 606 5.29 8.61 12.13
N ALA A 607 4.11 9.00 12.59
CA ALA A 607 3.54 10.32 12.39
C ALA A 607 4.35 11.50 12.98
N ARG A 608 5.40 11.25 13.78
CA ARG A 608 6.23 12.32 14.40
C ARG A 608 7.48 12.67 13.59
N PHE A 609 7.87 11.86 12.61
CA PHE A 609 9.07 12.09 11.80
C PHE A 609 8.80 13.00 10.61
N LEU A 610 9.67 13.97 10.36
CA LEU A 610 9.77 14.69 9.10
C LEU A 610 10.59 13.85 8.12
N TYR A 611 9.93 13.32 7.09
CA TYR A 611 10.52 12.39 6.13
C TYR A 611 11.22 13.12 4.98
N CYS A 612 12.44 12.73 4.65
CA CYS A 612 13.17 13.25 3.51
C CYS A 612 13.69 12.09 2.66
N ILE A 613 13.30 12.06 1.39
CA ILE A 613 13.66 11.02 0.41
C ILE A 613 14.28 11.73 -0.79
N PRO A 614 15.55 12.13 -0.72
CA PRO A 614 16.19 12.86 -1.80
C PRO A 614 16.45 12.00 -3.03
N ALA A 615 16.51 12.63 -4.20
CA ALA A 615 16.90 11.97 -5.44
C ALA A 615 18.38 11.54 -5.39
N SER A 616 18.68 10.30 -5.72
CA SER A 616 20.05 9.75 -5.65
C SER A 616 21.00 10.43 -6.64
N TYR A 617 22.21 10.78 -6.19
CA TYR A 617 23.31 11.18 -7.08
C TYR A 617 24.24 10.00 -7.43
N VAL A 618 23.98 8.79 -6.90
CA VAL A 618 24.80 7.61 -7.20
C VAL A 618 24.77 7.35 -8.72
N GLY A 619 25.95 7.32 -9.34
CA GLY A 619 26.08 7.12 -10.79
C GLY A 619 26.20 8.41 -11.62
N SER A 620 25.85 9.57 -11.06
CA SER A 620 25.93 10.89 -11.73
C SER A 620 26.90 11.88 -11.07
N ARG A 621 27.61 11.47 -10.00
CA ARG A 621 28.51 12.34 -9.23
C ARG A 621 29.72 12.81 -10.02
N LYS A 622 30.17 14.04 -9.74
CA LYS A 622 31.47 14.55 -10.21
C LYS A 622 32.57 14.04 -9.28
N TYR A 623 33.68 13.56 -9.84
CA TYR A 623 34.84 13.16 -9.03
C TYR A 623 35.57 14.37 -8.42
N ARG A 624 35.68 15.46 -9.18
CA ARG A 624 36.25 16.73 -8.71
C ARG A 624 35.11 17.69 -8.39
N SER A 625 34.84 17.89 -7.10
CA SER A 625 33.91 18.89 -6.58
C SER A 625 34.67 20.05 -5.96
N ALA A 626 33.99 21.19 -5.79
CA ALA A 626 34.52 22.29 -5.00
C ALA A 626 34.48 21.92 -3.50
N PRO A 627 35.57 22.12 -2.74
CA PRO A 627 35.51 21.95 -1.29
C PRO A 627 34.63 23.03 -0.66
N VAL A 628 34.14 22.78 0.55
CA VAL A 628 33.48 23.82 1.35
C VAL A 628 34.48 24.97 1.58
N PRO A 629 34.14 26.22 1.20
CA PRO A 629 35.02 27.36 1.46
C PRO A 629 35.24 27.56 2.97
N ASP A 630 36.48 27.88 3.36
CA ASP A 630 36.85 28.04 4.78
C ASP A 630 36.02 29.12 5.49
N GLU A 631 35.70 30.21 4.80
CA GLU A 631 34.85 31.29 5.31
C GLU A 631 33.44 30.79 5.63
N VAL A 632 32.83 30.02 4.73
CA VAL A 632 31.49 29.44 4.90
C VAL A 632 31.49 28.42 6.05
N SER A 633 32.51 27.55 6.11
CA SER A 633 32.66 26.60 7.22
C SER A 633 32.83 27.29 8.57
N ARG A 634 33.57 28.40 8.61
CA ARG A 634 33.80 29.16 9.84
C ARG A 634 32.55 29.92 10.28
N ALA A 635 31.82 30.52 9.34
CA ALA A 635 30.55 31.20 9.64
C ALA A 635 29.53 30.22 10.23
N TYR A 636 29.42 29.01 9.65
CA TYR A 636 28.57 27.95 10.20
C TYR A 636 28.99 27.54 11.62
N GLU A 637 30.29 27.31 11.87
CA GLU A 637 30.79 26.94 13.19
C GLU A 637 30.50 28.03 14.24
N ILE A 638 30.67 29.31 13.88
CA ILE A 638 30.33 30.45 14.73
C ILE A 638 28.83 30.47 15.05
N GLN A 639 27.97 30.26 14.05
CA GLN A 639 26.52 30.29 14.23
C GLN A 639 26.02 29.16 15.13
N ILE A 640 26.51 27.93 14.93
CA ILE A 640 26.17 26.78 15.78
C ILE A 640 26.66 27.01 17.21
N ARG A 641 27.90 27.49 17.38
CA ARG A 641 28.45 27.82 18.69
C ARG A 641 27.62 28.89 19.40
N ASN A 642 27.20 29.94 18.69
CA ASN A 642 26.36 31.01 19.25
C ASN A 642 25.07 30.46 19.89
N MET A 643 24.42 29.49 19.24
CA MET A 643 23.22 28.86 19.81
C MET A 643 23.52 27.90 20.97
N LEU A 644 24.66 27.19 20.92
CA LEU A 644 25.10 26.30 22.00
C LEU A 644 25.47 27.07 23.27
N GLU A 645 26.01 28.27 23.13
CA GLU A 645 26.43 29.15 24.23
C GLU A 645 25.27 29.84 24.96
N ASP A 646 24.05 29.83 24.40
CA ASP A 646 22.87 30.32 25.12
C ASP A 646 22.73 29.60 26.46
N GLU A 647 22.53 30.36 27.54
CA GLU A 647 22.41 29.79 28.87
C GLU A 647 21.11 29.00 29.05
N TYR A 648 21.17 27.96 29.88
CA TYR A 648 19.97 27.26 30.33
C TYR A 648 19.41 27.98 31.56
N SER A 649 18.29 28.68 31.37
CA SER A 649 17.50 29.23 32.46
C SER A 649 16.66 28.16 33.17
N ASN A 650 16.11 28.49 34.35
CA ASN A 650 15.20 27.60 35.08
C ASN A 650 13.92 27.30 34.29
N GLU A 651 13.47 28.26 33.48
CA GLU A 651 12.33 28.13 32.58
C GLU A 651 12.77 28.47 31.15
N PRO A 652 12.29 27.75 30.11
CA PRO A 652 12.62 28.07 28.73
C PRO A 652 12.13 29.46 28.32
N GLU A 653 12.93 30.18 27.53
CA GLU A 653 12.52 31.44 26.92
C GLU A 653 11.37 31.19 25.92
N ILE A 654 10.34 32.03 25.97
CA ILE A 654 9.17 31.90 25.11
C ILE A 654 9.35 32.73 23.84
N ILE A 655 9.44 32.04 22.71
CA ILE A 655 9.39 32.65 21.38
C ILE A 655 7.92 32.90 21.03
N THR A 656 7.60 34.14 20.68
CA THR A 656 6.21 34.56 20.37
C THR A 656 6.01 34.78 18.87
N LEU A 657 4.75 34.84 18.42
CA LEU A 657 4.41 35.13 17.03
C LEU A 657 4.01 36.61 16.89
N SER A 658 4.46 37.25 15.82
CA SER A 658 3.87 38.50 15.34
C SER A 658 2.40 38.31 14.91
N PRO A 659 1.56 39.36 14.93
CA PRO A 659 0.17 39.25 14.44
C PRO A 659 0.06 38.79 12.98
N GLU A 660 1.04 39.11 12.14
CA GLU A 660 1.11 38.67 10.75
C GLU A 660 1.42 37.17 10.66
N SER A 661 2.39 36.67 11.44
CA SER A 661 2.76 35.26 11.43
C SER A 661 1.68 34.37 12.03
N ASP A 662 0.96 34.83 13.05
CA ASP A 662 -0.21 34.14 13.61
C ASP A 662 -1.32 33.94 12.56
N ARG A 663 -1.64 35.00 11.79
CA ARG A 663 -2.61 34.90 10.67
C ARG A 663 -2.14 33.96 9.55
N MET A 664 -0.85 33.93 9.25
CA MET A 664 -0.29 33.03 8.23
C MET A 664 -0.43 31.56 8.64
N ILE A 665 -0.09 31.23 9.89
CA ILE A 665 -0.20 29.85 10.36
C ILE A 665 -1.66 29.42 10.55
N GLU A 666 -2.55 30.33 10.95
CA GLU A 666 -4.00 30.08 10.97
C GLU A 666 -4.53 29.77 9.56
N THR A 667 -4.13 30.54 8.56
CA THR A 667 -4.49 30.29 7.16
C THR A 667 -4.00 28.93 6.69
N PHE A 668 -2.74 28.59 6.98
CA PHE A 668 -2.17 27.29 6.62
C PHE A 668 -2.88 26.12 7.33
N ALA A 669 -3.24 26.27 8.60
CA ALA A 669 -4.02 25.27 9.34
C ALA A 669 -5.43 25.10 8.73
N GLY A 670 -6.10 26.20 8.36
CA GLY A 670 -7.40 26.17 7.69
C GLY A 670 -7.36 25.52 6.31
N GLU A 671 -6.25 25.63 5.58
CA GLU A 671 -6.03 24.91 4.32
C GLU A 671 -5.76 23.40 4.53
N LEU A 672 -5.05 23.05 5.60
CA LEU A 672 -4.60 21.68 5.86
C LEU A 672 -5.71 20.79 6.43
N GLU A 673 -6.51 21.32 7.36
CA GLU A 673 -7.50 20.55 8.13
C GLU A 673 -8.53 19.81 7.25
N PRO A 674 -9.15 20.43 6.23
CA PRO A 674 -10.10 19.72 5.36
C PRO A 674 -9.44 18.60 4.56
N LYS A 675 -8.18 18.82 4.13
CA LYS A 675 -7.44 17.85 3.32
C LYS A 675 -7.12 16.56 4.06
N LEU A 676 -7.10 16.57 5.39
CA LEU A 676 -6.90 15.36 6.19
C LEU A 676 -7.98 14.28 5.95
N LYS A 677 -9.18 14.67 5.54
CA LYS A 677 -10.28 13.75 5.21
C LYS A 677 -10.33 13.35 3.73
N GLU A 678 -9.63 14.10 2.88
CA GLU A 678 -9.66 13.96 1.43
C GLU A 678 -8.26 13.61 0.91
N GLU A 679 -7.50 14.59 0.43
CA GLU A 679 -6.20 14.43 -0.25
C GLU A 679 -5.11 13.77 0.61
N TYR A 680 -5.19 13.90 1.93
CA TYR A 680 -4.21 13.42 2.90
C TYR A 680 -4.77 12.32 3.80
N SER A 681 -5.85 11.64 3.40
CA SER A 681 -6.48 10.55 4.18
C SER A 681 -5.47 9.48 4.62
N ASP A 682 -4.56 9.12 3.73
CA ASP A 682 -3.60 8.01 3.91
C ASP A 682 -2.46 8.35 4.87
N ILE A 683 -2.23 9.64 5.11
CA ILE A 683 -1.22 10.21 5.99
C ILE A 683 -1.83 11.14 7.04
N SER A 684 -3.13 10.98 7.34
CA SER A 684 -3.90 11.89 8.18
C SER A 684 -3.32 12.03 9.59
N ASP A 685 -2.78 10.93 10.14
CA ASP A 685 -2.09 10.87 11.42
C ASP A 685 -0.78 11.69 11.45
N TRP A 686 -0.03 11.69 10.35
CA TRP A 686 1.17 12.49 10.15
C TRP A 686 0.85 13.96 9.87
N ALA A 687 -0.04 14.21 8.91
CA ALA A 687 -0.40 15.56 8.48
C ALA A 687 -1.08 16.34 9.62
N GLY A 688 -1.84 15.68 10.50
CA GLY A 688 -2.41 16.30 11.70
C GLY A 688 -1.37 16.82 12.70
N LYS A 689 -0.10 16.38 12.64
CA LYS A 689 1.01 16.89 13.48
C LYS A 689 1.83 17.99 12.80
N LEU A 690 1.56 18.28 11.53
CA LEU A 690 2.39 19.18 10.73
C LEU A 690 2.35 20.63 11.24
N ILE A 691 1.20 21.11 11.73
CA ILE A 691 1.09 22.48 12.27
C ILE A 691 1.98 22.66 13.51
N GLY A 692 1.98 21.67 14.42
CA GLY A 692 2.89 21.65 15.56
C GLY A 692 4.35 21.71 15.09
N ASN A 693 4.74 20.81 14.17
CA ASN A 693 6.08 20.82 13.57
C ASN A 693 6.45 22.13 12.86
N THR A 694 5.48 22.80 12.24
CA THR A 694 5.71 24.09 11.57
C THR A 694 6.09 25.17 12.58
N HIS A 695 5.45 25.20 13.76
CA HIS A 695 5.86 26.09 14.85
C HIS A 695 7.27 25.76 15.35
N ARG A 696 7.63 24.48 15.47
CA ARG A 696 8.99 24.06 15.86
C ARG A 696 10.02 24.57 14.85
N ILE A 697 9.77 24.34 13.56
CA ILE A 697 10.62 24.83 12.47
C ILE A 697 10.74 26.36 12.53
N ALA A 698 9.63 27.08 12.68
CA ALA A 698 9.65 28.54 12.80
C ALA A 698 10.49 29.04 13.98
N GLY A 699 10.40 28.37 15.15
CA GLY A 699 11.24 28.67 16.32
C GLY A 699 12.74 28.44 16.05
N LEU A 700 13.08 27.33 15.38
CA LEU A 700 14.45 27.03 14.96
C LEU A 700 15.00 28.12 14.02
N LEU A 701 14.24 28.47 12.98
CA LEU A 701 14.63 29.50 12.02
C LEU A 701 14.77 30.89 12.68
N CYS A 702 13.85 31.23 13.59
CA CYS A 702 13.86 32.49 14.33
C CYS A 702 15.14 32.63 15.15
N ARG A 703 15.43 31.66 16.02
CA ARG A 703 16.65 31.71 16.85
C ARG A 703 17.92 31.67 15.98
N ALA A 704 17.95 30.83 14.95
CA ALA A 704 19.11 30.69 14.08
C ALA A 704 19.34 31.88 13.13
N SER A 705 18.39 32.82 13.02
CA SER A 705 18.55 34.05 12.22
C SER A 705 19.10 35.22 13.01
N VAL A 706 19.18 35.11 14.35
CA VAL A 706 19.66 36.17 15.24
C VAL A 706 21.02 35.77 15.80
N PHE A 707 21.99 36.66 15.77
CA PHE A 707 23.25 36.49 16.51
C PHE A 707 23.10 37.20 17.86
N ARG A 708 23.29 36.48 18.97
CA ARG A 708 23.21 37.04 20.33
C ARG A 708 24.61 37.23 20.92
N SER A 709 24.85 38.32 21.64
CA SER A 709 26.04 38.40 22.50
C SER A 709 25.82 37.55 23.75
N HIS A 710 26.88 36.96 24.26
CA HIS A 710 26.91 36.26 25.55
C HIS A 710 27.71 37.04 26.60
N ASP A 711 27.92 38.34 26.35
CA ASP A 711 28.51 39.25 27.32
C ASP A 711 27.56 39.42 28.51
N PHE A 712 28.09 39.30 29.73
CA PHE A 712 27.32 39.32 30.99
C PHE A 712 26.39 40.55 31.18
N LEU A 713 26.66 41.67 30.51
CA LEU A 713 25.86 42.89 30.61
C LEU A 713 24.82 43.06 29.51
N ASP A 714 24.82 42.19 28.50
CA ASP A 714 23.87 42.27 27.39
C ASP A 714 22.59 41.53 27.76
N VAL A 715 21.44 42.18 27.54
CA VAL A 715 20.12 41.57 27.76
C VAL A 715 19.50 41.38 26.39
N PRO A 716 19.41 40.14 25.89
CA PRO A 716 18.94 39.90 24.54
C PRO A 716 17.47 40.31 24.40
N GLU A 717 17.13 40.89 23.25
CA GLU A 717 15.74 41.16 22.93
C GLU A 717 14.94 39.85 22.83
N PRO A 718 13.66 39.84 23.26
CA PRO A 718 12.79 38.69 23.13
C PRO A 718 12.63 38.27 21.66
N LEU A 719 12.66 36.97 21.41
CA LEU A 719 12.47 36.45 20.05
C LEU A 719 11.00 36.50 19.63
N VAL A 720 10.78 37.04 18.44
CA VAL A 720 9.48 37.08 17.78
C VAL A 720 9.60 36.48 16.39
N ILE A 721 8.77 35.48 16.08
CA ILE A 721 8.65 34.92 14.74
C ILE A 721 7.90 35.94 13.88
N ASP A 722 8.63 36.57 12.97
CA ASP A 722 8.08 37.49 11.99
C ASP A 722 7.40 36.76 10.81
N ALA A 723 6.77 37.54 9.93
CA ALA A 723 6.07 37.02 8.76
C ALA A 723 7.00 36.26 7.80
N ALA A 724 8.23 36.74 7.59
CA ALA A 724 9.18 36.11 6.68
C ALA A 724 9.64 34.74 7.19
N THR A 725 9.94 34.65 8.48
CA THR A 725 10.33 33.41 9.15
C THR A 725 9.19 32.39 9.11
N MET A 726 7.96 32.82 9.38
CA MET A 726 6.79 31.93 9.30
C MET A 726 6.53 31.45 7.88
N ALA A 727 6.64 32.32 6.88
CA ALA A 727 6.49 31.94 5.47
C ALA A 727 7.54 30.88 5.07
N ASN A 728 8.79 31.05 5.51
CA ASN A 728 9.86 30.08 5.29
C ASN A 728 9.59 28.74 6.00
N ALA A 729 9.10 28.77 7.24
CA ALA A 729 8.70 27.56 7.96
C ALA A 729 7.56 26.80 7.23
N ILE A 730 6.55 27.52 6.73
CA ILE A 730 5.45 26.93 5.95
C ILE A 730 5.97 26.31 4.64
N ARG A 731 6.93 26.96 3.95
CA ARG A 731 7.56 26.39 2.73
C ARG A 731 8.25 25.06 3.03
N ILE A 732 9.03 24.99 4.12
CA ILE A 732 9.68 23.75 4.56
C ILE A 732 8.63 22.70 4.97
N ALA A 733 7.56 23.10 5.66
CA ALA A 733 6.48 22.18 6.02
C ALA A 733 5.80 21.56 4.79
N ARG A 734 5.53 22.37 3.75
CA ARG A 734 4.95 21.89 2.48
C ARG A 734 5.87 20.93 1.74
N TYR A 735 7.19 21.17 1.75
CA TYR A 735 8.18 20.23 1.22
C TYR A 735 8.01 18.85 1.87
N PHE A 736 7.90 18.79 3.20
CA PHE A 736 7.75 17.53 3.93
C PHE A 736 6.45 16.78 3.63
N ILE A 737 5.38 17.45 3.16
CA ILE A 737 4.12 16.77 2.77
C ILE A 737 4.37 15.80 1.62
N SER A 738 5.05 16.25 0.56
CA SER A 738 5.32 15.41 -0.62
C SER A 738 6.22 14.23 -0.29
N HIS A 739 7.24 14.44 0.53
CA HIS A 739 8.12 13.37 0.98
C HIS A 739 7.43 12.41 1.96
N ALA A 740 6.53 12.90 2.82
CA ALA A 740 5.71 12.03 3.66
C ALA A 740 4.78 11.16 2.81
N LYS A 741 4.09 11.73 1.81
CA LYS A 741 3.29 10.93 0.85
C LYS A 741 4.13 9.81 0.26
N ALA A 742 5.31 10.11 -0.30
CA ALA A 742 6.19 9.08 -0.82
C ALA A 742 6.65 8.06 0.24
N ALA A 743 7.00 8.51 1.46
CA ALA A 743 7.40 7.62 2.54
C ALA A 743 6.30 6.62 2.93
N PHE A 744 5.04 7.07 2.97
CA PHE A 744 3.89 6.23 3.28
C PHE A 744 3.44 5.39 2.08
N SER A 745 3.60 5.86 0.84
CA SER A 745 3.35 5.07 -0.39
C SER A 745 4.35 3.94 -0.59
N LEU A 746 5.56 4.02 -0.03
CA LEU A 746 6.53 2.91 0.00
C LEU A 746 6.03 1.71 0.83
N MET A 747 4.88 1.81 1.52
CA MET A 747 4.13 0.67 2.06
C MET A 747 3.51 -0.18 0.95
N GLY A 748 4.30 -1.09 0.37
CA GLY A 748 3.80 -2.15 -0.51
C GLY A 748 4.59 -2.41 -1.79
N ALA A 749 5.50 -1.50 -2.19
CA ALA A 749 6.02 -1.47 -3.56
C ALA A 749 7.48 -1.92 -3.77
N ASP A 750 8.27 -2.11 -2.71
CA ASP A 750 9.71 -1.82 -2.82
C ASP A 750 10.58 -2.93 -3.45
N ASN A 751 10.20 -4.21 -3.40
CA ASN A 751 11.05 -5.26 -3.98
C ASN A 751 10.78 -5.48 -5.48
N THR A 752 9.51 -5.53 -5.89
CA THR A 752 9.13 -5.82 -7.28
C THR A 752 9.50 -4.67 -8.21
N ILE A 753 9.32 -3.40 -7.81
CA ILE A 753 9.69 -2.24 -8.63
C ILE A 753 11.21 -2.13 -8.75
N LYS A 754 11.96 -2.27 -7.66
CA LYS A 754 13.44 -2.24 -7.68
C LYS A 754 14.02 -3.34 -8.57
N GLN A 755 13.47 -4.55 -8.49
CA GLN A 755 13.82 -5.67 -9.35
C GLN A 755 13.42 -5.44 -10.81
N SER A 756 12.26 -4.80 -11.06
CA SER A 756 11.80 -4.44 -12.41
C SER A 756 12.70 -3.39 -13.06
N LYS A 757 13.11 -2.35 -12.32
CA LYS A 757 14.11 -1.36 -12.78
C LYS A 757 15.46 -2.02 -13.09
N TYR A 758 15.91 -2.99 -12.27
CA TYR A 758 17.15 -3.72 -12.51
C TYR A 758 17.11 -4.56 -13.81
N VAL A 759 16.02 -5.30 -14.03
CA VAL A 759 15.81 -6.09 -15.26
C VAL A 759 15.66 -5.18 -16.47
N LEU A 760 14.91 -4.09 -16.36
CA LEU A 760 14.74 -3.11 -17.44
C LEU A 760 16.08 -2.48 -17.85
N ASN A 761 16.92 -2.07 -16.90
CA ASN A 761 18.26 -1.54 -17.20
C ASN A 761 19.16 -2.58 -17.88
N ALA A 762 19.08 -3.85 -17.49
CA ALA A 762 19.83 -4.92 -18.14
C ALA A 762 19.36 -5.16 -19.60
N ILE A 763 18.05 -5.05 -19.86
CA ILE A 763 17.47 -5.10 -21.20
C ILE A 763 17.96 -3.91 -22.04
N LYS A 764 17.84 -2.69 -21.51
CA LYS A 764 18.30 -1.45 -22.16
C LYS A 764 19.78 -1.51 -22.54
N ASN A 765 20.65 -1.88 -21.59
CA ASN A 765 22.10 -1.96 -21.81
C ASN A 765 22.52 -3.05 -22.80
N SER A 766 21.72 -4.10 -22.93
CA SER A 766 22.02 -5.23 -23.82
C SER A 766 21.40 -5.06 -25.22
N GLY A 767 20.55 -4.05 -25.42
CA GLY A 767 19.89 -3.77 -26.71
C GLY A 767 19.01 -4.92 -27.19
N LEU A 768 18.42 -5.70 -26.27
CA LEU A 768 17.62 -6.86 -26.62
C LEU A 768 16.29 -6.42 -27.21
N ALA A 769 15.99 -6.85 -28.44
CA ALA A 769 14.65 -6.73 -29.02
C ALA A 769 13.74 -7.87 -28.56
N GLU A 770 14.32 -9.04 -28.29
CA GLU A 770 13.63 -10.23 -27.81
C GLU A 770 14.53 -11.00 -26.83
N PHE A 771 13.93 -11.65 -25.83
CA PHE A 771 14.67 -12.46 -24.86
C PHE A 771 13.81 -13.58 -24.28
N ASN A 772 14.44 -14.59 -23.69
CA ASN A 772 13.77 -15.55 -22.82
C ASN A 772 14.30 -15.44 -21.37
N LYS A 773 13.63 -16.12 -20.42
CA LYS A 773 13.99 -16.06 -18.99
C LYS A 773 15.46 -16.40 -18.72
N ARG A 774 16.09 -17.27 -19.52
CA ARG A 774 17.51 -17.64 -19.31
C ARG A 774 18.47 -16.51 -19.69
N ASP A 775 18.10 -15.69 -20.67
CA ASP A 775 18.92 -14.56 -21.11
C ASP A 775 18.96 -13.50 -20.00
N ILE A 776 17.80 -13.19 -19.41
CA ILE A 776 17.72 -12.29 -18.25
C ILE A 776 18.42 -12.89 -17.04
N MET A 777 18.25 -14.18 -16.73
CA MET A 777 18.99 -14.83 -15.63
C MET A 777 20.53 -14.79 -15.81
N ARG A 778 21.03 -14.69 -17.05
CA ARG A 778 22.47 -14.54 -17.34
C ARG A 778 22.95 -13.10 -17.14
N LEU A 779 22.13 -12.12 -17.49
CA LEU A 779 22.42 -10.69 -17.38
C LEU A 779 22.22 -10.18 -15.93
N CYS A 780 21.16 -10.63 -15.28
CA CYS A 780 20.72 -10.25 -13.94
C CYS A 780 21.10 -11.32 -12.90
N ARG A 781 22.40 -11.40 -12.57
CA ARG A 781 22.95 -12.43 -11.66
C ARG A 781 22.43 -12.38 -10.21
N SER A 782 21.68 -11.34 -9.83
CA SER A 782 21.05 -11.24 -8.51
C SER A 782 19.91 -12.25 -8.33
N PHE A 783 19.26 -12.70 -9.42
CA PHE A 783 18.25 -13.76 -9.36
C PHE A 783 18.91 -15.13 -9.33
N LYS A 784 18.69 -15.89 -8.24
CA LYS A 784 19.24 -17.24 -8.07
C LYS A 784 18.33 -18.34 -8.62
N LYS A 785 17.02 -18.07 -8.73
CA LYS A 785 16.03 -19.02 -9.26
C LYS A 785 15.17 -18.34 -10.32
N ALA A 786 14.78 -19.09 -11.36
CA ALA A 786 13.92 -18.58 -12.42
C ALA A 786 12.51 -18.21 -11.92
N ASP A 787 12.03 -18.87 -10.86
CA ASP A 787 10.74 -18.57 -10.23
C ASP A 787 10.72 -17.18 -9.57
N ASP A 788 11.87 -16.68 -9.10
CA ASP A 788 11.97 -15.36 -8.46
C ASP A 788 11.91 -14.22 -9.49
N LEU A 789 12.15 -14.54 -10.77
CA LEU A 789 12.13 -13.59 -11.88
C LEU A 789 10.72 -13.43 -12.47
N GLN A 790 9.84 -14.42 -12.30
CA GLN A 790 8.51 -14.41 -12.92
C GLN A 790 7.66 -13.21 -12.51
N PRO A 791 7.50 -12.88 -11.20
CA PRO A 791 6.68 -11.75 -10.79
C PRO A 791 7.20 -10.39 -11.30
N VAL A 792 8.51 -10.30 -11.56
CA VAL A 792 9.17 -9.10 -12.09
C VAL A 792 8.89 -8.95 -13.58
N LEU A 793 8.88 -10.06 -14.33
CA LEU A 793 8.52 -10.06 -15.74
C LEU A 793 7.03 -9.78 -15.94
N ASP A 794 6.16 -10.35 -15.09
CA ASP A 794 4.72 -10.06 -15.13
C ASP A 794 4.47 -8.57 -14.88
N HIS A 795 5.11 -7.99 -13.87
CA HIS A 795 5.05 -6.56 -13.60
C HIS A 795 5.58 -5.68 -14.75
N LEU A 796 6.65 -6.09 -15.45
CA LEU A 796 7.15 -5.40 -16.64
C LEU A 796 6.20 -5.52 -17.85
N VAL A 797 5.44 -6.61 -17.96
CA VAL A 797 4.39 -6.80 -18.97
C VAL A 797 3.22 -5.88 -18.66
N ASP A 798 2.76 -5.86 -17.41
CA ASP A 798 1.63 -5.05 -16.96
C ASP A 798 1.88 -3.54 -17.17
N TYR A 799 3.13 -3.09 -17.02
CA TYR A 799 3.54 -1.70 -17.21
C TYR A 799 3.91 -1.37 -18.67
N GLY A 800 3.77 -2.33 -19.59
CA GLY A 800 3.99 -2.12 -21.03
C GLY A 800 5.45 -1.99 -21.46
N TYR A 801 6.42 -2.38 -20.62
CA TYR A 801 7.85 -2.35 -20.97
C TYR A 801 8.27 -3.53 -21.85
N ILE A 802 7.61 -4.69 -21.70
CA ILE A 802 7.83 -5.91 -22.49
C ILE A 802 6.48 -6.57 -22.80
N ALA A 803 6.42 -7.46 -23.78
CA ALA A 803 5.22 -8.24 -24.10
C ALA A 803 5.57 -9.72 -24.25
N ILE A 804 4.63 -10.62 -23.97
CA ILE A 804 4.83 -12.06 -24.20
C ILE A 804 4.78 -12.33 -25.72
N LYS A 805 5.82 -12.96 -26.25
CA LYS A 805 5.84 -13.42 -27.65
C LYS A 805 4.97 -14.67 -27.76
N GLU A 806 3.81 -14.55 -28.41
CA GLU A 806 2.96 -15.70 -28.70
C GLU A 806 3.73 -16.73 -29.53
N SER A 807 3.93 -17.90 -28.94
CA SER A 807 4.50 -19.04 -29.64
C SER A 807 3.32 -19.85 -30.20
N GLY A 808 3.28 -20.02 -31.52
CA GLY A 808 2.25 -20.85 -32.16
C GLY A 808 2.15 -22.25 -31.53
N ILE A 809 0.96 -22.87 -31.65
CA ILE A 809 0.61 -24.15 -31.03
C ILE A 809 1.69 -25.21 -31.31
N TYR A 810 2.44 -25.59 -30.27
CA TYR A 810 3.52 -26.56 -30.36
C TYR A 810 2.96 -27.99 -30.50
N SER A 811 3.18 -28.61 -31.66
CA SER A 811 2.67 -29.96 -32.00
C SER A 811 3.70 -31.09 -31.84
N GLY A 812 4.86 -30.83 -31.23
CA GLY A 812 5.96 -31.79 -31.10
C GLY A 812 5.89 -32.69 -29.85
N LYS A 813 6.47 -33.90 -29.92
CA LYS A 813 6.66 -34.83 -28.78
C LYS A 813 7.88 -34.48 -27.91
N GLY A 814 8.04 -33.20 -27.56
CA GLY A 814 9.16 -32.70 -26.75
C GLY A 814 8.73 -31.65 -25.73
N ARG A 815 9.65 -31.16 -24.89
CA ARG A 815 9.35 -30.07 -23.94
C ARG A 815 8.99 -28.80 -24.73
N PRO A 816 7.91 -28.08 -24.36
CA PRO A 816 7.52 -26.85 -25.05
C PRO A 816 8.69 -25.84 -25.10
N PRO A 817 8.78 -25.01 -26.16
CA PRO A 817 9.76 -23.94 -26.23
C PRO A 817 9.60 -22.98 -25.03
N ALA A 818 10.73 -22.42 -24.57
CA ALA A 818 10.71 -21.50 -23.44
C ALA A 818 9.97 -20.21 -23.84
N GLN A 819 9.11 -19.73 -22.94
CA GLN A 819 8.39 -18.46 -23.10
C GLN A 819 9.39 -17.34 -23.41
N SER A 820 9.15 -16.67 -24.53
CA SER A 820 9.95 -15.55 -25.02
C SER A 820 9.16 -14.26 -24.88
N TYR A 821 9.88 -13.16 -24.73
CA TYR A 821 9.36 -11.82 -24.53
C TYR A 821 9.92 -10.89 -25.60
N ILE A 822 9.10 -9.96 -26.08
CA ILE A 822 9.48 -8.87 -26.99
C ILE A 822 9.60 -7.60 -26.16
N VAL A 823 10.57 -6.75 -26.49
CA VAL A 823 10.86 -5.53 -25.76
C VAL A 823 10.22 -4.33 -26.47
N ASN A 824 9.59 -3.44 -25.69
CA ASN A 824 9.00 -2.21 -26.22
C ASN A 824 10.10 -1.29 -26.79
N PRO A 825 10.12 -0.95 -28.09
CA PRO A 825 11.09 -0.05 -28.69
C PRO A 825 11.15 1.34 -28.04
N CYS A 826 10.05 1.83 -27.46
CA CYS A 826 10.00 3.12 -26.76
C CYS A 826 10.96 3.19 -25.57
N ILE A 827 11.45 2.05 -25.04
CA ILE A 827 12.45 2.07 -23.96
C ILE A 827 13.84 2.54 -24.42
N TYR A 828 14.09 2.56 -25.73
CA TYR A 828 15.36 2.94 -26.35
C TYR A 828 15.33 4.35 -26.95
N GLU A 829 14.18 5.01 -26.98
CA GLU A 829 14.04 6.41 -27.39
C GLU A 829 14.52 7.30 -26.22
N ASN A 830 15.52 8.17 -26.46
CA ASN A 830 16.13 9.00 -25.42
C ASN A 830 15.11 9.92 -24.73
N GLU A 831 15.15 9.97 -23.40
CA GLU A 831 14.56 11.01 -22.53
C GLU A 831 15.14 12.40 -22.89
N THR A 832 14.63 13.01 -23.94
CA THR A 832 14.91 14.42 -24.30
C THR A 832 13.61 15.05 -24.79
N ALA A 833 12.59 15.06 -23.95
CA ALA A 833 11.46 16.00 -23.98
C ALA A 833 10.50 15.70 -22.82
N CYS A 834 10.85 16.15 -21.62
CA CYS A 834 9.88 16.60 -20.62
C CYS A 834 10.56 17.63 -19.73
#